data_AF-A0A6A5XCP1-F1
#
_entry.id   AF-A0A6A5XCP1-F1
#
_cell.length_a   1.000
_cell.length_b   1.000
_cell.length_c   1.000
_cell.angle_alpha   90.00
_cell.angle_beta   90.00
_cell.angle_gamma   90.00
#
_symmetry.space_group_name_H-M   'P 1'
#
loop_
_entity.id
_entity.type
_entity.pdbx_description
1 polymer ?
#
loop_
_entity_poly.entity_id
_entity_poly.type
_entity_poly.pdbx_seq_one_letter_code
_entity_poly.pdbx_strand_id
1 'polypeptide(L)'
;MTHNEPNIAQIHQHLFNLLSPIHERFGAATARDLWNINFLPLVHIKKAKAMVRRYEDMTKPVDWDNLPAWIEQVVSAVRFDSMQLAEGLKALRIDTKPSSSDSKTLISLIESSPFARQLRRALGPNWATWVKNNSFNVDMPISHLPKFRDQALKLATQVIMDWESLLTSKTTGKLDILRQRWDRLTEGQRKHWLKREFAYLFDLPHPEIYGWIRSTNPERSTLPKGFFMMALLNLEDLCKTLPDFLETRAAWHPGFFRTIDSRSLPLGYYAGGLKLRVPGAMKFFSDTAVSYIQFEDKYDHAQAQLVRTDLGLYQLGAQQRIYAFLSSCPQKFVDLAALECPSQDSIHQSSSLFNQASLLDFRGHPNRVDLDYLVHLTTALRDEAMDHLRQLRSDPDSFIEYWNETSGQGSERVSNLLHTLFYRIDTFQSLSHHLDDVKKRIPTENETAENSNTARAYPSNLMSLYTAFQSCLTETVQELARSSWSPDSNSVFSQLFNMAKELNPVIWMMGIPSVMRVIDREIRADDFGMRIPVTVMQALNDIAILAVCTRETWKHYTFVVDVHAHIDNVNDLEIWWAKRSRPWTMLAERASLAMGNDDRSKLEKHTRRKDIDKYDRMCQFWDSVDNSLRAETVEEEEIVELIMHSLPRHTLPLKS
;
A
#
# COMPACT_ATOMS: atom_id res chain seq x y z
N MET A 1 -10.74 -38.05 25.56
CA MET A 1 -10.12 -36.80 26.05
C MET A 1 -10.48 -35.70 25.08
N THR A 2 -11.49 -34.91 25.45
CA THR A 2 -12.18 -33.89 24.65
C THR A 2 -11.98 -32.55 25.34
N HIS A 3 -11.02 -31.76 24.88
CA HIS A 3 -10.82 -30.38 25.35
C HIS A 3 -10.45 -29.48 24.19
N ASN A 4 -11.24 -28.41 24.02
CA ASN A 4 -10.89 -27.04 23.60
C ASN A 4 -11.94 -26.39 22.69
N GLU A 5 -13.14 -26.17 23.25
CA GLU A 5 -13.76 -24.85 23.13
C GLU A 5 -13.02 -23.90 24.09
N PRO A 6 -12.98 -22.57 23.91
CA PRO A 6 -13.04 -21.70 25.08
C PRO A 6 -14.43 -21.95 25.67
N ASN A 7 -14.57 -23.01 26.47
CA ASN A 7 -15.86 -23.36 27.02
C ASN A 7 -16.29 -22.12 27.80
N ILE A 8 -17.36 -21.46 27.37
CA ILE A 8 -17.85 -20.26 28.03
C ILE A 8 -18.12 -20.58 29.51
N ALA A 9 -18.49 -21.83 29.81
CA ALA A 9 -18.55 -22.36 31.16
C ALA A 9 -17.18 -22.48 31.83
N GLN A 10 -16.07 -22.76 31.13
CA GLN A 10 -14.71 -22.68 31.68
C GLN A 10 -14.25 -21.23 31.92
N ILE A 11 -14.58 -20.26 31.07
CA ILE A 11 -14.25 -18.83 31.34
C ILE A 11 -15.04 -18.35 32.55
N HIS A 12 -16.35 -18.63 32.56
CA HIS A 12 -17.22 -18.38 33.70
C HIS A 12 -16.67 -19.05 34.97
N GLN A 13 -16.39 -20.36 34.93
CA GLN A 13 -15.84 -21.12 36.05
C GLN A 13 -14.46 -20.61 36.49
N HIS A 14 -13.61 -20.19 35.56
CA HIS A 14 -12.26 -19.72 35.86
C HIS A 14 -12.29 -18.33 36.51
N LEU A 15 -13.11 -17.40 36.03
CA LEU A 15 -13.34 -16.11 36.66
C LEU A 15 -14.01 -16.26 38.02
N PHE A 16 -15.00 -17.14 38.12
CA PHE A 16 -15.68 -17.46 39.36
C PHE A 16 -14.71 -18.06 40.38
N ASN A 17 -13.93 -19.08 40.01
CA ASN A 17 -12.93 -19.69 40.90
C ASN A 17 -11.78 -18.75 41.29
N LEU A 18 -11.50 -17.73 40.48
CA LEU A 18 -10.43 -16.77 40.72
C LEU A 18 -10.90 -15.63 41.64
N LEU A 19 -12.06 -15.06 41.36
CA LEU A 19 -12.53 -13.81 41.99
C LEU A 19 -13.46 -14.07 43.17
N SER A 20 -14.30 -15.12 43.11
CA SER A 20 -15.25 -15.44 44.20
C SER A 20 -14.55 -15.75 45.52
N PRO A 21 -13.45 -16.52 45.60
CA PRO A 21 -12.76 -16.78 46.87
C PRO A 21 -12.13 -15.53 47.50
N ILE A 22 -11.71 -14.55 46.68
CA ILE A 22 -11.17 -13.27 47.16
C ILE A 22 -12.31 -12.42 47.71
N HIS A 23 -13.41 -12.35 46.96
CA HIS A 23 -14.61 -11.62 47.36
C HIS A 23 -15.25 -12.20 48.65
N GLU A 24 -15.43 -13.52 48.73
CA GLU A 24 -16.00 -14.21 49.90
C GLU A 24 -15.13 -14.07 51.15
N ARG A 25 -13.80 -14.10 51.00
CA ARG A 25 -12.87 -14.07 52.13
C ARG A 25 -12.66 -12.67 52.73
N PHE A 26 -12.78 -11.62 51.92
CA PHE A 26 -12.41 -10.26 52.33
C PHE A 26 -13.54 -9.24 52.24
N GLY A 27 -14.66 -9.56 51.59
CA GLY A 27 -15.74 -8.63 51.27
C GLY A 27 -15.35 -7.64 50.16
N ALA A 28 -16.34 -6.99 49.53
CA ALA A 28 -16.13 -6.18 48.33
C ALA A 28 -15.11 -5.04 48.48
N ALA A 29 -15.18 -4.27 49.57
CA ALA A 29 -14.28 -3.14 49.82
C ALA A 29 -12.82 -3.59 50.00
N THR A 30 -12.57 -4.58 50.84
CA THR A 30 -11.22 -5.11 51.10
C THR A 30 -10.66 -5.89 49.90
N ALA A 31 -11.51 -6.61 49.15
CA ALA A 31 -11.11 -7.29 47.92
C ALA A 31 -10.64 -6.30 46.85
N ARG A 32 -11.34 -5.17 46.72
CA ARG A 32 -10.96 -4.05 45.83
C ARG A 32 -9.61 -3.46 46.23
N ASP A 33 -9.39 -3.21 47.51
CA ASP A 33 -8.12 -2.65 48.01
C ASP A 33 -6.95 -3.63 47.85
N LEU A 34 -7.15 -4.91 48.16
CA LEU A 34 -6.15 -5.97 47.96
C LEU A 34 -5.83 -6.19 46.46
N TRP A 35 -6.83 -6.06 45.58
CA TRP A 35 -6.65 -6.10 44.14
C TRP A 35 -5.80 -4.92 43.65
N ASN A 36 -5.99 -3.73 44.21
CA ASN A 36 -5.26 -2.53 43.82
C ASN A 36 -3.81 -2.47 44.36
N ILE A 37 -3.54 -3.00 45.57
CA ILE A 37 -2.26 -2.82 46.28
C ILE A 37 -1.22 -3.92 45.95
N ASN A 38 -1.51 -4.86 45.04
CA ASN A 38 -0.59 -5.96 44.63
C ASN A 38 -0.07 -6.82 45.80
N PHE A 39 -0.84 -6.96 46.88
CA PHE A 39 -0.36 -7.54 48.14
C PHE A 39 -0.15 -9.06 48.13
N LEU A 40 -0.41 -9.76 47.02
CA LEU A 40 -0.28 -11.21 46.93
C LEU A 40 0.93 -11.61 46.07
N PRO A 41 1.92 -12.34 46.62
CA PRO A 41 3.07 -12.82 45.87
C PRO A 41 2.67 -14.10 45.15
N LEU A 42 2.54 -14.11 43.81
CA LEU A 42 2.58 -15.30 42.94
C LEU A 42 2.44 -14.92 41.45
N VAL A 43 3.25 -15.54 40.59
CA VAL A 43 3.25 -15.35 39.11
C VAL A 43 1.87 -15.58 38.48
N HIS A 44 1.04 -16.44 39.08
CA HIS A 44 -0.34 -16.72 38.64
C HIS A 44 -1.27 -15.51 38.76
N ILE A 45 -1.04 -14.61 39.72
CA ILE A 45 -1.86 -13.42 39.94
C ILE A 45 -1.55 -12.34 38.89
N LYS A 46 -0.31 -12.25 38.39
CA LYS A 46 0.01 -11.35 37.27
C LYS A 46 -0.73 -11.77 35.99
N LYS A 47 -0.77 -13.07 35.68
CA LYS A 47 -1.55 -13.61 34.55
C LYS A 47 -3.04 -13.41 34.74
N ALA A 48 -3.54 -13.68 35.94
CA ALA A 48 -4.94 -13.46 36.30
C ALA A 48 -5.36 -11.99 36.22
N LYS A 49 -4.52 -11.06 36.70
CA LYS A 49 -4.73 -9.61 36.57
C LYS A 49 -4.72 -9.14 35.13
N ALA A 50 -3.78 -9.63 34.31
CA ALA A 50 -3.77 -9.32 32.89
C ALA A 50 -5.06 -9.80 32.20
N MET A 51 -5.53 -10.99 32.57
CA MET A 51 -6.76 -11.57 32.04
C MET A 51 -8.02 -10.83 32.52
N VAL A 52 -8.10 -10.47 33.80
CA VAL A 52 -9.23 -9.69 34.34
C VAL A 52 -9.24 -8.27 33.77
N ARG A 53 -8.10 -7.59 33.67
CA ARG A 53 -7.99 -6.29 32.99
C ARG A 53 -8.48 -6.36 31.55
N ARG A 54 -8.09 -7.41 30.82
CA ARG A 54 -8.61 -7.68 29.47
C ARG A 54 -10.15 -7.74 29.43
N TYR A 55 -10.80 -8.31 30.45
CA TYR A 55 -12.25 -8.37 30.54
C TYR A 55 -12.89 -7.06 31.03
N GLU A 56 -12.21 -6.31 31.90
CA GLU A 56 -12.61 -4.96 32.28
C GLU A 56 -12.63 -4.02 31.07
N ASP A 57 -11.65 -4.16 30.17
CA ASP A 57 -11.56 -3.40 28.92
C ASP A 57 -12.67 -3.75 27.92
N MET A 58 -13.16 -5.00 27.94
CA MET A 58 -14.29 -5.45 27.11
C MET A 58 -15.66 -5.06 27.68
N THR A 59 -15.74 -4.75 28.98
CA THR A 59 -17.01 -4.49 29.67
C THR A 59 -16.95 -3.19 30.47
N LYS A 60 -16.83 -3.30 31.80
CA LYS A 60 -16.64 -2.23 32.78
C LYS A 60 -15.61 -2.72 33.81
N PRO A 61 -15.01 -1.83 34.60
CA PRO A 61 -14.21 -2.24 35.76
C PRO A 61 -14.94 -3.26 36.63
N VAL A 62 -14.22 -4.19 37.26
CA VAL A 62 -14.80 -5.25 38.09
C VAL A 62 -15.73 -4.64 39.12
N ASP A 63 -17.01 -5.00 39.02
CA ASP A 63 -17.99 -4.66 40.02
C ASP A 63 -17.89 -5.66 41.17
N TRP A 64 -17.02 -5.36 42.14
CA TRP A 64 -16.86 -6.19 43.33
C TRP A 64 -18.13 -6.23 44.19
N ASP A 65 -19.04 -5.26 44.06
CA ASP A 65 -20.31 -5.23 44.80
C ASP A 65 -21.37 -6.14 44.12
N ASN A 66 -21.20 -6.46 42.82
CA ASN A 66 -22.04 -7.37 42.06
C ASN A 66 -21.24 -8.25 41.08
N LEU A 67 -20.29 -8.99 41.65
CA LEU A 67 -19.35 -9.82 40.90
C LEU A 67 -20.03 -10.84 39.95
N PRO A 68 -21.13 -11.53 40.33
CA PRO A 68 -21.83 -12.44 39.42
C PRO A 68 -22.39 -11.75 38.17
N ALA A 69 -22.98 -10.56 38.32
CA ALA A 69 -23.50 -9.81 37.17
C ALA A 69 -22.37 -9.30 36.27
N TRP A 70 -21.22 -8.94 36.83
CA TRP A 70 -20.03 -8.59 36.05
C TRP A 70 -19.48 -9.79 35.27
N ILE A 71 -19.38 -10.97 35.89
CA ILE A 71 -18.93 -12.21 35.21
C ILE A 71 -19.88 -12.55 34.04
N GLU A 72 -21.19 -12.43 34.22
CA GLU A 72 -22.18 -12.63 33.15
C GLU A 72 -22.03 -11.61 32.00
N GLN A 73 -21.74 -10.34 32.31
CA GLN A 73 -21.44 -9.33 31.29
C GLN A 73 -20.19 -9.68 30.48
N VAL A 74 -19.13 -10.14 31.15
CA VAL A 74 -17.89 -10.59 30.50
C VAL A 74 -18.14 -11.79 29.60
N VAL A 75 -18.89 -12.78 30.10
CA VAL A 75 -19.30 -13.96 29.33
C VAL A 75 -20.10 -13.57 28.09
N SER A 76 -21.06 -12.64 28.23
CA SER A 76 -21.85 -12.13 27.13
C SER A 76 -21.00 -11.41 26.08
N ALA A 77 -20.05 -10.56 26.51
CA ALA A 77 -19.13 -9.85 25.62
C ALA A 77 -18.19 -10.81 24.86
N VAL A 78 -17.64 -11.82 25.55
CA VAL A 78 -16.79 -12.85 24.92
C VAL A 78 -17.59 -13.72 23.94
N ARG A 79 -18.84 -14.07 24.28
CA ARG A 79 -19.75 -14.79 23.38
C ARG A 79 -20.03 -13.98 22.13
N PHE A 80 -20.33 -12.69 22.28
CA PHE A 80 -20.55 -11.78 21.16
C PHE A 80 -19.32 -11.67 20.25
N ASP A 81 -18.12 -11.46 20.81
CA ASP A 81 -16.87 -11.39 20.03
C ASP A 81 -16.56 -12.72 19.31
N SER A 82 -16.81 -13.85 19.97
CA SER A 82 -16.64 -15.18 19.36
C SER A 82 -17.65 -15.43 18.23
N MET A 83 -18.90 -14.98 18.40
CA MET A 83 -19.91 -15.04 17.35
C MET A 83 -19.55 -14.14 16.17
N GLN A 84 -19.09 -12.90 16.41
CA GLN A 84 -18.63 -11.99 15.35
C GLN A 84 -17.44 -12.56 14.59
N LEU A 85 -16.47 -13.17 15.28
CA LEU A 85 -15.35 -13.85 14.64
C LEU A 85 -15.82 -15.05 13.81
N ALA A 86 -16.72 -15.87 14.36
CA ALA A 86 -17.27 -17.03 13.65
C ALA A 86 -18.12 -16.62 12.44
N GLU A 87 -18.94 -15.57 12.56
CA GLU A 87 -19.70 -14.97 11.46
C GLU A 87 -18.76 -14.39 10.40
N GLY A 88 -17.69 -13.71 10.81
CA GLY A 88 -16.65 -13.21 9.91
C GLY A 88 -15.93 -14.34 9.16
N LEU A 89 -15.50 -15.39 9.86
CA LEU A 89 -14.85 -16.55 9.22
C LEU A 89 -15.81 -17.31 8.29
N LYS A 90 -17.07 -17.47 8.70
CA LYS A 90 -18.12 -18.05 7.86
C LYS A 90 -18.39 -17.19 6.62
N ALA A 91 -18.46 -15.87 6.77
CA ALA A 91 -18.59 -14.95 5.65
C ALA A 91 -17.41 -15.14 4.69
N LEU A 92 -16.19 -15.28 5.20
CA LEU A 92 -15.00 -15.57 4.41
C LEU A 92 -14.94 -17.00 3.84
N ARG A 93 -16.01 -17.80 3.95
CA ARG A 93 -16.11 -19.21 3.54
C ARG A 93 -15.04 -20.11 4.18
N ILE A 94 -14.56 -19.73 5.35
CA ILE A 94 -13.65 -20.54 6.16
C ILE A 94 -14.50 -21.42 7.05
N ASP A 95 -14.57 -22.71 6.74
CA ASP A 95 -15.28 -23.70 7.55
C ASP A 95 -14.50 -23.95 8.85
N THR A 96 -14.77 -23.12 9.85
CA THR A 96 -14.29 -23.39 11.20
C THR A 96 -15.19 -24.42 11.84
N LYS A 97 -14.75 -25.68 11.91
CA LYS A 97 -15.17 -26.51 13.04
C LYS A 97 -14.79 -25.75 14.32
N PRO A 98 -15.70 -25.61 15.30
CA PRO A 98 -15.56 -24.65 16.41
C PRO A 98 -14.44 -24.96 17.44
N SER A 99 -13.43 -25.77 17.08
CA SER A 99 -12.53 -26.43 18.03
C SER A 99 -11.07 -25.98 18.00
N SER A 100 -10.70 -24.88 17.33
CA SER A 100 -9.30 -24.41 17.35
C SER A 100 -9.16 -22.92 17.64
N SER A 101 -8.93 -22.60 18.92
CA SER A 101 -8.46 -21.29 19.38
C SER A 101 -6.94 -21.10 19.19
N ASP A 102 -6.23 -22.07 18.61
CA ASP A 102 -4.82 -21.91 18.27
C ASP A 102 -4.68 -21.05 16.99
N SER A 103 -4.01 -19.91 17.14
CA SER A 103 -3.58 -19.03 16.06
C SER A 103 -2.94 -19.79 14.88
N LYS A 104 -2.19 -20.87 15.15
CA LYS A 104 -1.57 -21.70 14.10
C LYS A 104 -2.62 -22.42 13.26
N THR A 105 -3.65 -22.96 13.89
CA THR A 105 -4.74 -23.64 13.18
C THR A 105 -5.58 -22.64 12.38
N LEU A 106 -5.86 -21.46 12.94
CA LEU A 106 -6.58 -20.40 12.21
C LEU A 106 -5.81 -19.92 10.98
N ILE A 107 -4.50 -19.70 11.10
CA ILE A 107 -3.66 -19.33 9.95
C ILE A 107 -3.70 -20.43 8.89
N SER A 108 -3.55 -21.70 9.27
CA SER A 108 -3.62 -22.82 8.31
C SER A 108 -4.97 -22.92 7.60
N LEU A 109 -6.07 -22.64 8.30
CA LEU A 109 -7.41 -22.59 7.73
C LEU A 109 -7.54 -21.43 6.73
N ILE A 110 -7.06 -20.24 7.10
CA ILE A 110 -7.04 -19.08 6.21
C ILE A 110 -6.18 -19.36 4.98
N GLU A 111 -4.99 -19.94 5.15
CA GLU A 111 -4.06 -20.30 4.06
C GLU A 111 -4.69 -21.27 3.05
N SER A 112 -5.55 -22.18 3.53
CA SER A 112 -6.31 -23.11 2.67
C SER A 112 -7.52 -22.47 1.97
N SER A 113 -7.89 -21.24 2.34
CA SER A 113 -9.06 -20.54 1.81
C SER A 113 -8.73 -19.61 0.62
N PRO A 114 -9.71 -19.30 -0.24
CA PRO A 114 -9.57 -18.27 -1.28
C PRO A 114 -9.17 -16.89 -0.73
N PHE A 115 -9.40 -16.64 0.56
CA PHE A 115 -9.08 -15.38 1.23
C PHE A 115 -7.59 -15.19 1.50
N ALA A 116 -6.79 -16.27 1.52
CA ALA A 116 -5.33 -16.19 1.69
C ALA A 116 -4.68 -15.24 0.67
N ARG A 117 -5.15 -15.28 -0.57
CA ARG A 117 -4.65 -14.40 -1.65
C ARG A 117 -5.05 -12.95 -1.43
N GLN A 118 -6.26 -12.70 -0.94
CA GLN A 118 -6.69 -11.34 -0.61
C GLN A 118 -5.83 -10.74 0.52
N LEU A 119 -5.51 -11.53 1.56
CA LEU A 119 -4.58 -11.09 2.59
C LEU A 119 -3.18 -10.87 2.03
N ARG A 120 -2.70 -11.74 1.13
CA ARG A 120 -1.42 -11.55 0.44
C ARG A 120 -1.37 -10.25 -0.38
N ARG A 121 -2.46 -9.86 -1.04
CA ARG A 121 -2.51 -8.57 -1.77
C ARG A 121 -2.50 -7.38 -0.82
N ALA A 122 -3.24 -7.48 0.28
CA ALA A 122 -3.38 -6.40 1.25
C ALA A 122 -2.17 -6.21 2.18
N LEU A 123 -1.46 -7.29 2.51
CA LEU A 123 -0.41 -7.34 3.53
C LEU A 123 0.92 -7.89 2.99
N GLY A 124 1.00 -8.26 1.71
CA GLY A 124 2.21 -8.78 1.10
C GLY A 124 2.46 -10.28 1.31
N PRO A 125 3.56 -10.82 0.72
CA PRO A 125 3.88 -12.25 0.73
C PRO A 125 4.00 -12.87 2.12
N ASN A 126 4.55 -12.13 3.09
CA ASN A 126 4.83 -12.61 4.45
C ASN A 126 3.68 -12.37 5.45
N TRP A 127 2.45 -12.14 4.96
CA TRP A 127 1.29 -11.86 5.82
C TRP A 127 1.06 -12.94 6.88
N ALA A 128 1.23 -14.23 6.55
CA ALA A 128 0.96 -15.33 7.48
C ALA A 128 1.96 -15.36 8.64
N THR A 129 3.25 -15.23 8.34
CA THR A 129 4.33 -15.07 9.34
C THR A 129 4.06 -13.86 10.23
N TRP A 130 3.57 -12.77 9.64
CA TRP A 130 3.23 -11.56 10.37
C TRP A 130 2.01 -11.75 11.29
N VAL A 131 0.92 -12.37 10.83
CA VAL A 131 -0.26 -12.68 11.67
C VAL A 131 0.14 -13.58 12.84
N LYS A 132 1.08 -14.51 12.62
CA LYS A 132 1.59 -15.41 13.66
C LYS A 132 2.41 -14.69 14.73
N ASN A 133 3.24 -13.73 14.31
CA ASN A 133 4.19 -13.05 15.19
C ASN A 133 3.61 -11.83 15.87
N ASN A 134 2.55 -11.23 15.31
CA ASN A 134 1.87 -10.10 15.89
C ASN A 134 0.59 -10.60 16.57
N SER A 135 0.61 -10.65 17.90
CA SER A 135 -0.63 -10.70 18.66
C SER A 135 -1.42 -9.44 18.30
N PHE A 136 -2.56 -9.57 17.62
CA PHE A 136 -3.49 -8.46 17.57
C PHE A 136 -3.80 -8.11 19.03
N ASN A 137 -3.34 -6.96 19.52
CA ASN A 137 -3.78 -6.43 20.79
C ASN A 137 -5.26 -6.08 20.61
N VAL A 138 -6.12 -7.06 20.87
CA VAL A 138 -7.58 -6.92 20.91
C VAL A 138 -8.02 -6.14 22.16
N ASP A 139 -7.05 -5.72 22.99
CA ASP A 139 -7.19 -4.88 24.18
C ASP A 139 -7.50 -3.43 23.78
N MET A 140 -8.68 -3.23 23.18
CA MET A 140 -9.20 -1.94 22.78
C MET A 140 -10.50 -1.70 23.56
N PRO A 141 -10.57 -0.64 24.39
CA PRO A 141 -11.76 -0.38 25.18
C PRO A 141 -12.97 -0.18 24.27
N ILE A 142 -14.06 -0.89 24.57
CA ILE A 142 -15.31 -0.78 23.84
C ILE A 142 -16.02 0.50 24.29
N SER A 143 -16.10 1.50 23.41
CA SER A 143 -16.77 2.77 23.73
C SER A 143 -18.29 2.66 23.59
N HIS A 144 -19.04 3.46 24.37
CA HIS A 144 -20.50 3.54 24.30
C HIS A 144 -20.99 4.05 22.92
N LEU A 145 -21.80 3.23 22.23
CA LEU A 145 -22.29 3.46 20.87
C LEU A 145 -23.10 4.76 20.64
N PRO A 146 -23.96 5.25 21.57
CA PRO A 146 -24.75 6.46 21.32
C PRO A 146 -23.91 7.74 21.22
N LYS A 147 -22.99 7.97 22.16
CA LYS A 147 -22.06 9.12 22.14
C LYS A 147 -21.19 9.12 20.87
N PHE A 148 -20.89 7.93 20.37
CA PHE A 148 -20.15 7.76 19.13
C PHE A 148 -20.97 8.19 17.90
N ARG A 149 -22.24 7.80 17.83
CA ARG A 149 -23.13 8.17 16.71
C ARG A 149 -23.25 9.69 16.58
N ASP A 150 -23.45 10.39 17.70
CA ASP A 150 -23.52 11.85 17.72
C ASP A 150 -22.22 12.51 17.24
N GLN A 151 -21.07 11.99 17.69
CA GLN A 151 -19.77 12.50 17.26
C GLN A 151 -19.54 12.30 15.76
N ALA A 152 -19.85 11.12 15.24
CA ALA A 152 -19.71 10.81 13.83
C ALA A 152 -20.68 11.64 12.97
N LEU A 153 -21.93 11.82 13.39
CA LEU A 153 -22.88 12.72 12.72
C LEU A 153 -22.37 14.16 12.71
N LYS A 154 -21.85 14.67 13.83
CA LYS A 154 -21.26 16.01 13.90
C LYS A 154 -20.09 16.17 12.93
N LEU A 155 -19.19 15.18 12.85
CA LEU A 155 -18.07 15.22 11.90
C LEU A 155 -18.56 15.16 10.45
N ALA A 156 -19.52 14.28 10.15
CA ALA A 156 -20.11 14.17 8.82
C ALA A 156 -20.76 15.48 8.38
N THR A 157 -21.55 16.12 9.26
CA THR A 157 -22.12 17.45 9.01
C THR A 157 -21.03 18.48 8.74
N GLN A 158 -19.96 18.50 9.54
CA GLN A 158 -18.86 19.45 9.34
C GLN A 158 -18.14 19.23 8.00
N VAL A 159 -17.90 17.98 7.58
CA VAL A 159 -17.31 17.66 6.27
C VAL A 159 -18.16 18.22 5.14
N ILE A 160 -19.48 18.02 5.19
CA ILE A 160 -20.39 18.53 4.17
C ILE A 160 -20.44 20.06 4.17
N MET A 161 -20.52 20.70 5.35
CA MET A 161 -20.50 22.17 5.45
C MET A 161 -19.21 22.77 4.89
N ASP A 162 -18.04 22.18 5.21
CA ASP A 162 -16.75 22.65 4.70
C ASP A 162 -16.65 22.45 3.17
N TRP A 163 -17.18 21.33 2.65
CA TRP A 163 -17.27 21.08 1.22
C TRP A 163 -18.21 22.06 0.50
N GLU A 164 -19.41 22.32 1.04
CA GLU A 164 -20.35 23.31 0.48
C GLU A 164 -19.75 24.72 0.48
N SER A 165 -18.97 25.07 1.50
CA SER A 165 -18.22 26.34 1.56
C SER A 165 -17.15 26.42 0.45
N LEU A 166 -16.43 25.31 0.22
CA LEU A 166 -15.44 25.20 -0.85
C LEU A 166 -16.10 25.25 -2.24
N LEU A 167 -17.23 24.56 -2.43
CA LEU A 167 -18.03 24.60 -3.64
C LEU A 167 -18.55 26.02 -3.92
N THR A 168 -19.02 26.72 -2.89
CA THR A 168 -19.41 28.14 -2.99
C THR A 168 -18.23 29.03 -3.40
N SER A 169 -17.03 28.76 -2.88
CA SER A 169 -15.83 29.47 -3.27
C SER A 169 -15.46 29.23 -4.75
N LYS A 170 -15.75 28.03 -5.27
CA LYS A 170 -15.63 27.72 -6.70
C LYS A 170 -16.65 28.48 -7.53
N THR A 171 -17.94 28.40 -7.19
CA THR A 171 -19.02 29.03 -7.96
C THR A 171 -18.95 30.56 -7.95
N THR A 172 -18.37 31.15 -6.90
CA THR A 172 -18.15 32.60 -6.80
C THR A 172 -16.84 33.08 -7.43
N GLY A 173 -16.07 32.20 -8.09
CA GLY A 173 -14.80 32.56 -8.77
C GLY A 173 -13.62 32.84 -7.84
N LYS A 174 -13.76 32.61 -6.53
CA LYS A 174 -12.66 32.82 -5.56
C LYS A 174 -11.49 31.87 -5.80
N LEU A 175 -11.77 30.63 -6.23
CA LEU A 175 -10.72 29.67 -6.57
C LEU A 175 -9.91 30.11 -7.79
N ASP A 176 -10.55 30.70 -8.80
CA ASP A 176 -9.86 31.21 -10.00
C ASP A 176 -8.93 32.38 -9.63
N ILE A 177 -9.39 33.29 -8.77
CA ILE A 177 -8.58 34.40 -8.24
C ILE A 177 -7.38 33.85 -7.45
N LEU A 178 -7.61 32.82 -6.61
CA LEU A 178 -6.55 32.16 -5.87
C LEU A 178 -5.51 31.57 -6.82
N ARG A 179 -5.92 30.80 -7.84
CA ARG A 179 -5.03 30.20 -8.84
C ARG A 179 -4.18 31.27 -9.54
N GLN A 180 -4.82 32.33 -10.06
CA GLN A 180 -4.13 33.41 -10.76
C GLN A 180 -3.04 34.09 -9.92
N ARG A 181 -3.28 34.29 -8.62
CA ARG A 181 -2.29 34.87 -7.71
C ARG A 181 -1.25 33.84 -7.26
N TRP A 182 -1.67 32.60 -7.01
CA TRP A 182 -0.79 31.49 -6.62
C TRP A 182 0.29 31.22 -7.67
N ASP A 183 -0.10 31.25 -8.94
CA ASP A 183 0.79 31.03 -10.09
C ASP A 183 1.88 32.11 -10.20
N ARG A 184 1.65 33.32 -9.66
CA ARG A 184 2.63 34.41 -9.61
C ARG A 184 3.65 34.27 -8.47
N LEU A 185 3.37 33.42 -7.48
CA LEU A 185 4.28 33.20 -6.35
C LEU A 185 5.34 32.16 -6.71
N THR A 186 6.56 32.37 -6.24
CA THR A 186 7.63 31.35 -6.25
C THR A 186 7.31 30.20 -5.28
N GLU A 187 7.94 29.02 -5.45
CA GLU A 187 7.75 27.90 -4.54
C GLU A 187 8.08 28.28 -3.07
N GLY A 188 9.13 29.08 -2.86
CA GLY A 188 9.52 29.58 -1.54
C GLY A 188 8.46 30.48 -0.92
N GLN A 189 7.87 31.39 -1.69
CA GLN A 189 6.77 32.26 -1.22
C GLN A 189 5.51 31.46 -0.89
N ARG A 190 5.16 30.47 -1.71
CA ARG A 190 4.03 29.55 -1.46
C ARG A 190 4.22 28.78 -0.16
N LYS A 191 5.41 28.21 0.05
CA LYS A 191 5.79 27.53 1.30
C LYS A 191 5.72 28.47 2.51
N HIS A 192 6.25 29.68 2.37
CA HIS A 192 6.22 30.68 3.44
C HIS A 192 4.78 31.05 3.84
N TRP A 193 3.92 31.31 2.86
CA TRP A 193 2.50 31.60 3.12
C TRP A 193 1.80 30.44 3.82
N LEU A 194 1.94 29.21 3.30
CA LEU A 194 1.36 28.02 3.90
C LEU A 194 1.80 27.84 5.36
N LYS A 195 3.09 28.01 5.64
CA LYS A 195 3.66 27.89 6.99
C LYS A 195 3.15 28.97 7.94
N ARG A 196 2.94 30.19 7.44
CA ARG A 196 2.40 31.31 8.23
C ARG A 196 0.93 31.11 8.57
N GLU A 197 0.10 30.78 7.59
CA GLU A 197 -1.36 30.66 7.78
C GLU A 197 -1.79 29.34 8.42
N PHE A 198 -0.96 28.30 8.29
CA PHE A 198 -1.25 26.94 8.71
C PHE A 198 -0.01 26.31 9.37
N ALA A 199 0.38 26.84 10.53
CA ALA A 199 1.56 26.41 11.28
C ALA A 199 1.56 24.92 11.69
N TYR A 200 0.43 24.23 11.59
CA TYR A 200 0.30 22.80 11.88
C TYR A 200 0.62 21.88 10.68
N LEU A 201 0.87 22.43 9.48
CA LEU A 201 1.22 21.62 8.30
C LEU A 201 2.60 20.98 8.47
N PHE A 202 2.74 19.75 7.97
CA PHE A 202 4.02 19.06 8.01
C PHE A 202 4.96 19.60 6.94
N ASP A 203 6.25 19.77 7.29
CA ASP A 203 7.25 20.21 6.31
C ASP A 203 7.50 19.14 5.22
N LEU A 204 7.43 17.85 5.60
CA LEU A 204 7.75 16.70 4.74
C LEU A 204 6.47 15.95 4.29
N PRO A 205 6.47 15.36 3.08
CA PRO A 205 5.44 14.41 2.68
C PRO A 205 5.54 13.12 3.51
N HIS A 206 4.42 12.42 3.68
CA HIS A 206 4.33 11.16 4.45
C HIS A 206 4.90 11.21 5.88
N PRO A 207 4.50 12.20 6.70
CA PRO A 207 4.96 12.33 8.09
C PRO A 207 4.71 11.07 8.94
N GLU A 208 3.69 10.30 8.60
CA GLU A 208 3.38 9.01 9.23
C GLU A 208 4.48 7.97 9.03
N ILE A 209 5.12 7.93 7.86
CA ILE A 209 6.17 6.95 7.55
C ILE A 209 7.45 7.35 8.29
N TYR A 210 7.83 8.63 8.21
CA TYR A 210 8.98 9.15 8.96
C TYR A 210 8.80 8.96 10.46
N GLY A 211 7.62 9.31 10.98
CA GLY A 211 7.29 9.12 12.39
C GLY A 211 7.39 7.66 12.81
N TRP A 212 6.86 6.74 12.01
CA TRP A 212 6.90 5.31 12.32
C TRP A 212 8.32 4.72 12.28
N ILE A 213 9.10 5.05 11.25
CA ILE A 213 10.47 4.54 11.06
C ILE A 213 11.41 5.06 12.14
N ARG A 214 11.28 6.33 12.51
CA ARG A 214 12.14 6.95 13.54
C ARG A 214 11.76 6.58 14.97
N SER A 215 10.61 5.92 15.18
CA SER A 215 10.11 5.56 16.51
C SER A 215 10.41 4.11 16.85
N THR A 216 10.76 3.87 18.12
CA THR A 216 10.82 2.53 18.69
C THR A 216 9.43 1.91 18.86
N ASN A 217 9.33 0.59 19.03
CA ASN A 217 8.05 -0.11 19.24
C ASN A 217 7.12 0.51 20.31
N PRO A 218 7.59 0.87 21.52
CA PRO A 218 6.72 1.52 22.51
C PRO A 218 6.27 2.93 22.08
N GLU A 219 7.17 3.70 21.45
CA GLU A 219 6.91 5.08 21.01
C GLU A 219 5.88 5.16 19.88
N ARG A 220 5.84 4.14 19.00
CA ARG A 220 4.88 4.07 17.88
C ARG A 220 3.43 4.23 18.34
N SER A 221 3.09 3.71 19.52
CA SER A 221 1.74 3.79 20.09
C SER A 221 1.38 5.17 20.66
N THR A 222 2.38 6.03 20.82
CA THR A 222 2.26 7.41 21.31
C THR A 222 2.37 8.45 20.21
N LEU A 223 2.56 8.03 18.96
CA LEU A 223 2.64 8.94 17.81
C LEU A 223 1.37 9.81 17.71
N PRO A 224 1.51 11.12 17.40
CA PRO A 224 0.37 12.01 17.27
C PRO A 224 -0.62 11.51 16.23
N LYS A 225 -1.91 11.46 16.58
CA LYS A 225 -2.99 11.05 15.65
C LYS A 225 -2.98 11.85 14.33
N GLY A 226 -2.52 13.12 14.40
CA GLY A 226 -2.40 14.00 13.25
C GLY A 226 -1.52 13.44 12.13
N PHE A 227 -0.49 12.65 12.45
CA PHE A 227 0.37 12.02 11.42
C PHE A 227 -0.47 11.12 10.50
N PHE A 228 -1.38 10.34 11.06
CA PHE A 228 -2.19 9.38 10.31
C PHE A 228 -3.44 9.99 9.66
N MET A 229 -3.90 11.15 10.14
CA MET A 229 -5.14 11.80 9.68
C MET A 229 -4.91 12.93 8.67
N MET A 230 -3.67 13.38 8.50
CA MET A 230 -3.35 14.58 7.71
C MET A 230 -2.18 14.35 6.74
N ALA A 231 -2.00 13.11 6.28
CA ALA A 231 -0.87 12.73 5.43
C ALA A 231 -0.80 13.48 4.07
N LEU A 232 -1.94 14.00 3.59
CA LEU A 232 -2.02 14.84 2.38
C LEU A 232 -1.69 16.32 2.64
N LEU A 233 -1.64 16.74 3.91
CA LEU A 233 -1.46 18.13 4.30
C LEU A 233 0.00 18.40 4.67
N ASN A 234 0.84 18.55 3.65
CA ASN A 234 2.25 18.85 3.79
C ASN A 234 2.69 20.01 2.88
N LEU A 235 3.70 20.77 3.31
CA LEU A 235 4.14 21.98 2.63
C LEU A 235 4.71 21.73 1.24
N GLU A 236 5.40 20.60 1.04
CA GLU A 236 6.07 20.28 -0.21
C GLU A 236 5.12 19.94 -1.36
N ASP A 237 4.04 19.22 -1.07
CA ASP A 237 3.00 18.94 -2.05
C ASP A 237 2.14 20.17 -2.27
N LEU A 238 1.64 20.76 -1.19
CA LEU A 238 0.68 21.85 -1.27
C LEU A 238 1.27 23.07 -1.97
N CYS A 239 2.57 23.36 -1.84
CA CYS A 239 3.19 24.48 -2.57
C CYS A 239 3.12 24.30 -4.10
N LYS A 240 2.92 23.08 -4.60
CA LYS A 240 2.83 22.75 -6.02
C LYS A 240 1.40 22.49 -6.46
N THR A 241 0.56 21.89 -5.60
CA THR A 241 -0.74 21.33 -5.99
C THR A 241 -1.95 22.02 -5.39
N LEU A 242 -1.81 23.02 -4.51
CA LEU A 242 -2.95 23.60 -3.79
C LEU A 242 -4.12 24.03 -4.70
N PRO A 243 -3.92 24.74 -5.84
CA PRO A 243 -5.03 25.11 -6.72
C PRO A 243 -5.78 23.90 -7.29
N ASP A 244 -5.04 22.92 -7.81
CA ASP A 244 -5.62 21.68 -8.35
C ASP A 244 -6.35 20.89 -7.25
N PHE A 245 -5.79 20.88 -6.04
CA PHE A 245 -6.42 20.22 -4.90
C PHE A 245 -7.74 20.89 -4.52
N LEU A 246 -7.78 22.21 -4.46
CA LEU A 246 -9.01 22.96 -4.19
C LEU A 246 -10.07 22.71 -5.26
N GLU A 247 -9.70 22.77 -6.54
CA GLU A 247 -10.64 22.59 -7.65
C GLU A 247 -11.22 21.18 -7.74
N THR A 248 -10.37 20.17 -7.60
CA THR A 248 -10.80 18.77 -7.62
C THR A 248 -11.68 18.47 -6.42
N ARG A 249 -11.33 18.95 -5.21
CA ARG A 249 -12.14 18.72 -4.01
C ARG A 249 -13.43 19.54 -3.96
N ALA A 250 -13.49 20.67 -4.64
CA ALA A 250 -14.72 21.43 -4.84
C ALA A 250 -15.66 20.73 -5.83
N ALA A 251 -15.12 20.08 -6.87
CA ALA A 251 -15.91 19.49 -7.95
C ALA A 251 -16.65 18.20 -7.58
N TRP A 252 -16.13 17.45 -6.61
CA TRP A 252 -16.61 16.10 -6.31
C TRP A 252 -17.02 15.96 -4.83
N HIS A 253 -18.05 15.15 -4.59
CA HIS A 253 -18.54 14.87 -3.24
C HIS A 253 -17.45 14.22 -2.36
N PRO A 254 -17.32 14.57 -1.06
CA PRO A 254 -16.30 14.03 -0.16
C PRO A 254 -16.26 12.50 -0.08
N GLY A 255 -17.39 11.83 -0.28
CA GLY A 255 -17.48 10.37 -0.32
C GLY A 255 -16.49 9.71 -1.31
N PHE A 256 -16.19 10.35 -2.44
CA PHE A 256 -15.27 9.82 -3.45
C PHE A 256 -13.80 9.81 -3.01
N PHE A 257 -13.42 10.67 -2.08
CA PHE A 257 -12.02 10.77 -1.63
C PHE A 257 -11.74 10.06 -0.32
N ARG A 258 -12.75 9.42 0.29
CA ARG A 258 -12.65 8.75 1.60
C ARG A 258 -11.40 7.89 1.72
N THR A 259 -11.16 7.02 0.75
CA THR A 259 -10.02 6.09 0.77
C THR A 259 -8.68 6.80 0.67
N ILE A 260 -8.59 7.84 -0.16
CA ILE A 260 -7.38 8.64 -0.36
C ILE A 260 -7.06 9.44 0.91
N ASP A 261 -8.07 10.08 1.49
CA ASP A 261 -7.97 10.88 2.72
C ASP A 261 -7.59 10.04 3.93
N SER A 262 -7.99 8.77 3.93
CA SER A 262 -7.78 7.84 5.04
C SER A 262 -6.65 6.84 4.85
N ARG A 263 -5.83 6.99 3.81
CA ARG A 263 -4.84 5.97 3.41
C ARG A 263 -3.84 5.58 4.51
N SER A 264 -3.56 6.50 5.43
CA SER A 264 -2.56 6.33 6.50
C SER A 264 -3.18 5.81 7.81
N LEU A 265 -4.51 5.65 7.88
CA LEU A 265 -5.18 5.10 9.07
C LEU A 265 -4.80 3.65 9.38
N PRO A 266 -4.67 2.73 8.40
CA PRO A 266 -4.23 1.36 8.68
C PRO A 266 -2.89 1.31 9.42
N LEU A 267 -1.93 2.16 9.01
CA LEU A 267 -0.66 2.30 9.71
C LEU A 267 -0.84 2.83 11.13
N GLY A 268 -1.76 3.77 11.36
CA GLY A 268 -2.07 4.31 12.68
C GLY A 268 -2.68 3.29 13.63
N TYR A 269 -3.56 2.42 13.13
CA TYR A 269 -4.09 1.28 13.89
C TYR A 269 -2.98 0.30 14.23
N TYR A 270 -2.14 -0.03 13.24
CA TYR A 270 -1.02 -0.95 13.42
C TYR A 270 0.02 -0.44 14.42
N ALA A 271 0.38 0.84 14.33
CA ALA A 271 1.28 1.49 15.27
C ALA A 271 0.70 1.57 16.69
N GLY A 272 -0.61 1.34 16.85
CA GLY A 272 -1.33 1.58 18.08
C GLY A 272 -1.54 3.07 18.38
N GLY A 273 -1.29 3.98 17.44
CA GLY A 273 -1.63 5.40 17.60
C GLY A 273 -3.14 5.68 17.52
N LEU A 274 -3.88 4.80 16.85
CA LEU A 274 -5.34 4.84 16.72
C LEU A 274 -5.96 3.68 17.51
N LYS A 275 -6.38 3.98 18.74
CA LYS A 275 -7.01 3.00 19.63
C LYS A 275 -8.46 3.35 19.88
N LEU A 276 -9.37 2.77 19.09
CA LEU A 276 -10.81 2.86 19.31
C LEU A 276 -11.48 1.60 18.78
N ARG A 277 -12.37 0.98 19.57
CA ARG A 277 -13.20 -0.13 19.12
C ARG A 277 -14.67 0.20 19.39
N VAL A 278 -15.47 0.17 18.34
CA VAL A 278 -16.89 0.49 18.40
C VAL A 278 -17.64 -0.53 17.57
N PRO A 279 -18.66 -1.20 18.14
CA PRO A 279 -19.43 -2.20 17.42
C PRO A 279 -20.30 -1.58 16.32
N GLY A 280 -20.63 -2.39 15.32
CA GLY A 280 -21.49 -2.02 14.20
C GLY A 280 -20.72 -1.68 12.93
N ALA A 281 -21.46 -1.16 11.95
CA ALA A 281 -20.93 -0.67 10.69
C ALA A 281 -21.35 0.79 10.43
N MET A 282 -20.61 1.42 9.54
CA MET A 282 -20.91 2.71 8.95
C MET A 282 -20.87 2.59 7.43
N LYS A 283 -21.94 3.06 6.79
CA LYS A 283 -22.05 3.21 5.34
C LYS A 283 -21.86 4.67 4.98
N PHE A 284 -21.15 4.92 3.89
CA PHE A 284 -20.92 6.26 3.35
C PHE A 284 -21.63 6.39 2.01
N PHE A 285 -22.26 7.53 1.78
CA PHE A 285 -22.93 7.84 0.52
C PHE A 285 -22.14 8.89 -0.26
N SER A 286 -22.08 8.71 -1.58
CA SER A 286 -21.47 9.66 -2.52
C SER A 286 -22.51 10.43 -3.35
N ASP A 287 -23.77 10.00 -3.33
CA ASP A 287 -24.74 10.32 -4.39
C ASP A 287 -26.01 11.04 -3.88
N THR A 288 -26.22 11.12 -2.56
CA THR A 288 -27.48 11.62 -1.98
C THR A 288 -27.28 12.85 -1.10
N ALA A 289 -28.14 13.86 -1.28
CA ALA A 289 -28.16 15.09 -0.49
C ALA A 289 -28.74 14.90 0.93
N VAL A 290 -29.31 13.73 1.25
CA VAL A 290 -30.11 13.52 2.46
C VAL A 290 -29.26 13.03 3.65
N SER A 291 -28.24 12.21 3.43
CA SER A 291 -27.38 11.72 4.53
C SER A 291 -26.03 11.25 4.00
N TYR A 292 -24.94 11.85 4.48
CA TYR A 292 -23.57 11.45 4.12
C TYR A 292 -23.18 10.08 4.71
N ILE A 293 -23.69 9.76 5.92
CA ILE A 293 -23.41 8.49 6.61
C ILE A 293 -24.69 7.83 7.11
N GLN A 294 -24.67 6.51 7.22
CA GLN A 294 -25.69 5.70 7.90
C GLN A 294 -25.03 4.64 8.77
N PHE A 295 -25.64 4.34 9.92
CA PHE A 295 -25.20 3.28 10.81
C PHE A 295 -25.97 2.00 10.55
N GLU A 296 -25.27 0.89 10.68
CA GLU A 296 -25.89 -0.44 10.76
C GLU A 296 -25.45 -1.12 12.04
N ASP A 297 -26.38 -1.84 12.68
CA ASP A 297 -26.12 -2.50 13.96
C ASP A 297 -25.19 -3.72 13.80
N LYS A 298 -25.07 -4.25 12.57
CA LYS A 298 -24.20 -5.38 12.24
C LYS A 298 -23.24 -5.02 11.13
N TYR A 299 -22.03 -5.55 11.22
CA TYR A 299 -21.04 -5.47 10.15
C TYR A 299 -21.21 -6.67 9.22
N ASP A 300 -21.75 -6.42 8.03
CA ASP A 300 -21.82 -7.44 6.98
C ASP A 300 -20.53 -7.40 6.14
N HIS A 301 -19.69 -8.41 6.34
CA HIS A 301 -18.41 -8.58 5.63
C HIS A 301 -18.57 -8.76 4.11
N ALA A 302 -19.77 -9.11 3.62
CA ALA A 302 -20.03 -9.29 2.20
C ALA A 302 -20.25 -7.96 1.45
N GLN A 303 -20.56 -6.88 2.17
CA GLN A 303 -20.86 -5.58 1.57
C GLN A 303 -19.63 -4.67 1.53
N ALA A 304 -19.11 -4.42 0.33
CA ALA A 304 -17.91 -3.59 0.11
C ALA A 304 -18.04 -2.14 0.62
N GLN A 305 -19.27 -1.64 0.73
CA GLN A 305 -19.56 -0.27 1.15
C GLN A 305 -19.55 -0.08 2.67
N LEU A 306 -19.62 -1.17 3.44
CA LEU A 306 -19.63 -1.13 4.90
C LEU A 306 -18.21 -1.05 5.45
N VAL A 307 -18.01 -0.06 6.31
CA VAL A 307 -16.77 0.10 7.07
C VAL A 307 -17.07 -0.13 8.54
N ARG A 308 -16.13 -0.73 9.27
CA ARG A 308 -16.26 -0.79 10.72
C ARG A 308 -16.46 0.60 11.29
N THR A 309 -17.34 0.70 12.28
CA THR A 309 -17.75 1.98 12.86
C THR A 309 -16.55 2.80 13.34
N ASP A 310 -15.62 2.21 14.08
CA ASP A 310 -14.41 2.88 14.57
C ASP A 310 -13.52 3.44 13.45
N LEU A 311 -13.28 2.66 12.40
CA LEU A 311 -12.53 3.11 11.23
C LEU A 311 -13.26 4.25 10.53
N GLY A 312 -14.59 4.13 10.35
CA GLY A 312 -15.43 5.17 9.75
C GLY A 312 -15.32 6.52 10.47
N LEU A 313 -15.26 6.55 11.80
CA LEU A 313 -15.06 7.81 12.53
C LEU A 313 -13.69 8.42 12.26
N TYR A 314 -12.63 7.62 12.22
CA TYR A 314 -11.31 8.14 11.89
C TYR A 314 -11.21 8.60 10.43
N GLN A 315 -11.92 7.94 9.51
CA GLN A 315 -12.08 8.42 8.13
C GLN A 315 -12.73 9.79 8.10
N LEU A 316 -13.87 9.97 8.77
CA LEU A 316 -14.53 11.28 8.90
C LEU A 316 -13.62 12.33 9.55
N GLY A 317 -12.85 11.95 10.57
CA GLY A 317 -11.89 12.84 11.22
C GLY A 317 -10.76 13.29 10.29
N ALA A 318 -10.25 12.41 9.43
CA ALA A 318 -9.27 12.76 8.41
C ALA A 318 -9.86 13.69 7.35
N GLN A 319 -11.04 13.35 6.83
CA GLN A 319 -11.75 14.17 5.84
C GLN A 319 -12.09 15.55 6.38
N GLN A 320 -12.58 15.65 7.62
CA GLN A 320 -12.92 16.92 8.25
C GLN A 320 -11.70 17.84 8.33
N ARG A 321 -10.52 17.32 8.71
CA ARG A 321 -9.29 18.12 8.77
C ARG A 321 -8.86 18.63 7.39
N ILE A 322 -8.99 17.79 6.37
CA ILE A 322 -8.67 18.15 4.98
C ILE A 322 -9.63 19.22 4.47
N TYR A 323 -10.94 19.00 4.58
CA TYR A 323 -11.95 19.94 4.09
C TYR A 323 -11.95 21.26 4.87
N ALA A 324 -11.72 21.25 6.19
CA ALA A 324 -11.54 22.49 6.97
C ALA A 324 -10.31 23.29 6.52
N PHE A 325 -9.20 22.62 6.21
CA PHE A 325 -8.03 23.27 5.62
C PHE A 325 -8.39 23.89 4.25
N LEU A 326 -9.01 23.11 3.35
CA LEU A 326 -9.34 23.56 2.00
C LEU A 326 -10.35 24.69 1.97
N SER A 327 -11.42 24.63 2.76
CA SER A 327 -12.45 25.67 2.83
C SER A 327 -11.90 27.01 3.36
N SER A 328 -10.90 26.95 4.24
CA SER A 328 -10.26 28.15 4.79
C SER A 328 -9.23 28.80 3.86
N CYS A 329 -8.66 28.05 2.91
CA CYS A 329 -7.60 28.55 2.02
C CYS A 329 -8.05 29.77 1.19
N PRO A 330 -9.19 29.73 0.46
CA PRO A 330 -9.66 30.89 -0.31
C PRO A 330 -9.94 32.11 0.55
N GLN A 331 -10.37 31.92 1.80
CA GLN A 331 -10.69 33.01 2.71
C GLN A 331 -9.42 33.73 3.17
N LYS A 332 -8.42 32.98 3.63
CA LYS A 332 -7.14 33.53 4.13
C LYS A 332 -6.24 34.07 3.02
N PHE A 333 -6.42 33.61 1.79
CA PHE A 333 -5.58 34.02 0.66
C PHE A 333 -6.00 35.38 0.06
N VAL A 334 -7.24 35.83 0.31
CA VAL A 334 -7.73 37.15 -0.14
C VAL A 334 -6.95 38.29 0.52
N ASP A 335 -6.44 38.10 1.74
CA ASP A 335 -5.74 39.11 2.56
C ASP A 335 -4.26 39.33 2.19
N LEU A 336 -3.72 38.60 1.21
CA LEU A 336 -2.37 38.81 0.68
C LEU A 336 -2.33 40.04 -0.25
N ALA A 337 -2.29 41.24 0.32
CA ALA A 337 -2.27 42.49 -0.43
C ALA A 337 -0.86 43.01 -0.81
N ALA A 338 0.25 42.27 -0.56
CA ALA A 338 1.57 42.92 -0.53
C ALA A 338 2.80 42.11 -1.01
N LEU A 339 2.65 41.10 -1.86
CA LEU A 339 3.81 40.36 -2.41
C LEU A 339 3.78 40.34 -3.94
N GLU A 340 3.84 41.53 -4.55
CA GLU A 340 4.20 41.65 -5.96
C GLU A 340 5.73 41.75 -6.07
N CYS A 341 6.38 40.66 -6.48
CA CYS A 341 7.74 40.71 -7.00
C CYS A 341 7.74 40.13 -8.42
N PRO A 342 8.58 40.65 -9.32
CA PRO A 342 8.72 40.09 -10.67
C PRO A 342 9.25 38.66 -10.60
N SER A 343 8.59 37.77 -11.34
CA SER A 343 8.93 36.37 -11.47
C SER A 343 10.26 36.20 -12.23
N GLN A 344 11.31 35.75 -11.53
CA GLN A 344 12.39 35.00 -12.15
C GLN A 344 12.54 33.70 -11.39
N ASP A 345 11.98 32.64 -11.99
CA ASP A 345 12.60 31.32 -12.12
C ASP A 345 11.62 30.41 -12.87
N SER A 346 11.69 30.44 -14.21
CA SER A 346 11.18 29.36 -15.04
C SER A 346 12.29 28.32 -15.21
N ILE A 347 12.66 27.65 -14.13
CA ILE A 347 13.26 26.33 -14.28
C ILE A 347 12.10 25.38 -14.04
N HIS A 348 11.48 24.91 -15.13
CA HIS A 348 10.70 23.69 -15.13
C HIS A 348 11.63 22.57 -14.63
N GLN A 349 11.81 22.46 -13.31
CA GLN A 349 12.42 21.28 -12.73
C GLN A 349 11.48 20.14 -13.11
N SER A 350 11.96 19.28 -14.00
CA SER A 350 11.31 18.04 -14.38
C SER A 350 10.97 17.31 -13.08
N SER A 351 9.71 17.41 -12.68
CA SER A 351 9.26 16.78 -11.45
C SER A 351 9.43 15.28 -11.66
N SER A 352 10.16 14.63 -10.75
CA SER A 352 10.33 13.19 -10.79
C SER A 352 9.00 12.46 -11.00
N LEU A 353 9.05 11.31 -11.66
CA LEU A 353 7.87 10.49 -11.92
C LEU A 353 7.08 10.20 -10.63
N PHE A 354 7.77 10.01 -9.49
CA PHE A 354 7.15 9.78 -8.19
C PHE A 354 6.44 10.99 -7.61
N ASN A 355 7.01 12.18 -7.81
CA ASN A 355 6.30 13.41 -7.49
C ASN A 355 5.04 13.50 -8.33
N GLN A 356 5.13 13.30 -9.66
CA GLN A 356 3.98 13.35 -10.57
C GLN A 356 2.87 12.36 -10.21
N ALA A 357 3.24 11.10 -9.89
CA ALA A 357 2.30 10.08 -9.47
C ALA A 357 1.59 10.43 -8.15
N SER A 358 2.32 11.05 -7.22
CA SER A 358 1.73 11.53 -5.96
C SER A 358 0.78 12.71 -6.17
N LEU A 359 0.99 13.54 -7.21
CA LEU A 359 0.08 14.63 -7.55
C LEU A 359 -1.32 14.13 -7.93
N LEU A 360 -1.47 12.88 -8.39
CA LEU A 360 -2.78 12.29 -8.68
C LEU A 360 -3.71 12.24 -7.46
N ASP A 361 -3.16 12.26 -6.25
CA ASP A 361 -3.96 12.32 -5.02
C ASP A 361 -4.65 13.66 -4.81
N PHE A 362 -4.11 14.69 -5.45
CA PHE A 362 -4.58 16.07 -5.37
C PHE A 362 -5.49 16.40 -6.55
N ARG A 363 -5.15 15.92 -7.75
CA ARG A 363 -5.84 16.32 -9.00
C ARG A 363 -6.63 15.21 -9.71
N GLY A 364 -6.41 13.94 -9.38
CA GLY A 364 -6.96 12.81 -10.13
C GLY A 364 -8.48 12.67 -10.00
N HIS A 365 -9.12 12.11 -11.04
CA HIS A 365 -10.53 11.74 -10.99
C HIS A 365 -10.72 10.56 -10.02
N PRO A 366 -11.52 10.71 -8.94
CA PRO A 366 -11.58 9.69 -7.90
C PRO A 366 -12.39 8.45 -8.30
N ASN A 367 -13.25 8.55 -9.31
CA ASN A 367 -14.14 7.50 -9.78
C ASN A 367 -13.76 6.91 -11.15
N ARG A 368 -12.62 7.30 -11.72
CA ARG A 368 -12.17 6.83 -13.04
C ARG A 368 -10.71 6.40 -13.00
N VAL A 369 -10.43 5.33 -13.72
CA VAL A 369 -9.08 4.85 -13.99
C VAL A 369 -8.56 5.56 -15.23
N ASP A 370 -7.47 6.31 -15.10
CA ASP A 370 -6.81 6.99 -16.21
C ASP A 370 -5.97 6.00 -17.03
N LEU A 371 -6.60 5.39 -18.05
CA LEU A 371 -5.96 4.39 -18.90
C LEU A 371 -4.83 4.98 -19.73
N ASP A 372 -4.94 6.25 -20.14
CA ASP A 372 -3.89 6.91 -20.92
C ASP A 372 -2.64 7.12 -20.06
N TYR A 373 -2.81 7.56 -18.81
CA TYR A 373 -1.71 7.63 -17.86
C TYR A 373 -1.03 6.28 -17.65
N LEU A 374 -1.80 5.20 -17.50
CA LEU A 374 -1.26 3.83 -17.39
C LEU A 374 -0.48 3.41 -18.64
N VAL A 375 -0.97 3.77 -19.84
CA VAL A 375 -0.30 3.45 -21.12
C VAL A 375 1.04 4.17 -21.18
N HIS A 376 1.08 5.46 -20.84
CA HIS A 376 2.33 6.22 -20.83
C HIS A 376 3.36 5.62 -19.87
N LEU A 377 2.95 5.27 -18.64
CA LEU A 377 3.86 4.67 -17.65
C LEU A 377 4.40 3.30 -18.09
N THR A 378 3.52 2.42 -18.56
CA THR A 378 3.91 1.05 -18.96
C THR A 378 4.76 1.05 -20.23
N THR A 379 4.43 1.93 -21.19
CA THR A 379 5.22 2.12 -22.41
C THR A 379 6.61 2.66 -22.09
N ALA A 380 6.72 3.67 -21.22
CA ALA A 380 8.01 4.21 -20.81
C ALA A 380 8.92 3.14 -20.18
N LEU A 381 8.40 2.27 -19.33
CA LEU A 381 9.19 1.19 -18.72
C LEU A 381 9.54 0.08 -19.70
N ARG A 382 8.64 -0.26 -20.62
CA ARG A 382 8.94 -1.20 -21.69
C ARG A 382 10.09 -0.66 -22.55
N ASP A 383 10.00 0.60 -22.96
CA ASP A 383 11.01 1.23 -23.80
C ASP A 383 12.34 1.37 -23.04
N GLU A 384 12.32 1.74 -21.75
CA GLU A 384 13.50 1.74 -20.88
C GLU A 384 14.15 0.35 -20.75
N ALA A 385 13.35 -0.72 -20.59
CA ALA A 385 13.87 -2.08 -20.51
C ALA A 385 14.52 -2.52 -21.83
N MET A 386 13.94 -2.14 -22.96
CA MET A 386 14.50 -2.40 -24.29
C MET A 386 15.78 -1.59 -24.54
N ASP A 387 15.78 -0.31 -24.16
CA ASP A 387 16.95 0.56 -24.28
C ASP A 387 18.10 0.09 -23.39
N HIS A 388 17.80 -0.42 -22.20
CA HIS A 388 18.79 -1.02 -21.34
C HIS A 388 19.44 -2.27 -21.98
N LEU A 389 18.66 -3.15 -22.61
CA LEU A 389 19.23 -4.28 -23.38
C LEU A 389 20.14 -3.77 -24.52
N ARG A 390 19.70 -2.75 -25.27
CA ARG A 390 20.52 -2.12 -26.32
C ARG A 390 21.81 -1.54 -25.76
N GLN A 391 21.75 -0.88 -24.61
CA GLN A 391 22.91 -0.30 -23.93
C GLN A 391 23.92 -1.39 -23.52
N LEU A 392 23.47 -2.47 -22.89
CA LEU A 392 24.36 -3.59 -22.49
C LEU A 392 24.97 -4.34 -23.68
N ARG A 393 24.40 -4.19 -24.88
CA ARG A 393 24.94 -4.74 -26.13
C ARG A 393 25.85 -3.78 -26.89
N SER A 394 25.87 -2.50 -26.53
CA SER A 394 26.58 -1.45 -27.29
C SER A 394 27.67 -0.73 -26.48
N ASP A 395 27.52 -0.67 -25.16
CA ASP A 395 28.47 -0.01 -24.26
C ASP A 395 29.18 -1.05 -23.35
N PRO A 396 30.47 -1.33 -23.62
CA PRO A 396 31.25 -2.27 -22.81
C PRO A 396 31.39 -1.87 -21.35
N ASP A 397 31.36 -0.57 -21.02
CA ASP A 397 31.50 -0.11 -19.64
C ASP A 397 30.22 -0.41 -18.86
N SER A 398 29.06 -0.05 -19.40
CA SER A 398 27.76 -0.42 -18.84
C SER A 398 27.60 -1.94 -18.71
N PHE A 399 28.02 -2.72 -19.72
CA PHE A 399 27.98 -4.18 -19.66
C PHE A 399 28.82 -4.73 -18.51
N ILE A 400 30.08 -4.31 -18.39
CA ILE A 400 30.98 -4.80 -17.35
C ILE A 400 30.51 -4.37 -15.96
N GLU A 401 30.00 -3.14 -15.82
CA GLU A 401 29.38 -2.66 -14.58
C GLU A 401 28.23 -3.56 -14.16
N TYR A 402 27.25 -3.75 -15.03
CA TYR A 402 26.06 -4.56 -14.75
C TYR A 402 26.40 -6.04 -14.50
N TRP A 403 27.37 -6.58 -15.24
CA TRP A 403 27.90 -7.93 -15.04
C TRP A 403 28.53 -8.13 -13.66
N ASN A 404 29.23 -7.11 -13.15
CA ASN A 404 29.85 -7.17 -11.83
C ASN A 404 28.82 -7.10 -10.69
N GLU A 405 27.71 -6.40 -10.92
CA GLU A 405 26.57 -6.32 -9.99
C GLU A 405 25.70 -7.58 -9.98
N THR A 406 25.68 -8.34 -11.08
CA THR A 406 24.85 -9.54 -11.21
C THR A 406 25.24 -10.60 -10.19
N SER A 407 24.28 -11.04 -9.38
CA SER A 407 24.47 -12.08 -8.38
C SER A 407 24.75 -13.46 -8.99
N GLY A 408 25.43 -14.32 -8.23
CA GLY A 408 25.75 -15.70 -8.63
C GLY A 408 27.24 -15.92 -8.88
N GLN A 409 27.63 -17.20 -8.87
CA GLN A 409 28.98 -17.68 -9.16
C GLN A 409 28.91 -18.78 -10.22
N GLY A 410 29.93 -18.91 -11.06
CA GLY A 410 29.94 -19.98 -12.05
C GLY A 410 28.94 -19.72 -13.18
N SER A 411 28.36 -20.82 -13.66
CA SER A 411 27.32 -20.83 -14.68
C SER A 411 26.05 -20.06 -14.30
N GLU A 412 25.76 -19.87 -13.01
CA GLU A 412 24.53 -19.20 -12.54
C GLU A 412 24.51 -17.70 -12.88
N ARG A 413 25.68 -17.04 -12.95
CA ARG A 413 25.74 -15.60 -13.22
C ARG A 413 25.22 -15.25 -14.62
N VAL A 414 25.58 -16.04 -15.63
CA VAL A 414 25.08 -15.89 -17.00
C VAL A 414 23.56 -16.00 -17.02
N SER A 415 23.02 -17.03 -16.35
CA SER A 415 21.58 -17.27 -16.27
C SER A 415 20.85 -16.15 -15.54
N ASN A 416 21.40 -15.66 -14.43
CA ASN A 416 20.80 -14.57 -13.66
C ASN A 416 20.77 -13.27 -14.48
N LEU A 417 21.86 -12.95 -15.20
CA LEU A 417 21.90 -11.79 -16.09
C LEU A 417 20.77 -11.85 -17.11
N LEU A 418 20.70 -12.95 -17.86
CA LEU A 418 19.70 -13.13 -18.91
C LEU A 418 18.29 -13.13 -18.32
N HIS A 419 18.08 -13.83 -17.20
CA HIS A 419 16.79 -13.87 -16.54
C HIS A 419 16.34 -12.46 -16.13
N THR A 420 17.16 -11.68 -15.43
CA THR A 420 16.80 -10.33 -14.99
C THR A 420 16.48 -9.39 -16.15
N LEU A 421 17.27 -9.40 -17.23
CA LEU A 421 17.06 -8.53 -18.39
C LEU A 421 15.77 -8.87 -19.13
N PHE A 422 15.60 -10.15 -19.48
CA PHE A 422 14.49 -10.59 -20.31
C PHE A 422 13.18 -10.60 -19.52
N TYR A 423 13.20 -10.95 -18.24
CA TYR A 423 12.04 -10.88 -17.35
C TYR A 423 11.43 -9.47 -17.31
N ARG A 424 12.28 -8.44 -17.24
CA ARG A 424 11.82 -7.04 -17.19
C ARG A 424 11.10 -6.65 -18.49
N ILE A 425 11.69 -6.96 -19.65
CA ILE A 425 11.09 -6.72 -20.97
C ILE A 425 9.75 -7.43 -21.08
N ASP A 426 9.73 -8.73 -20.74
CA ASP A 426 8.55 -9.58 -20.82
C ASP A 426 7.39 -9.05 -19.98
N THR A 427 7.70 -8.59 -18.76
CA THR A 427 6.74 -8.04 -17.81
C THR A 427 6.05 -6.80 -18.37
N PHE A 428 6.82 -5.81 -18.83
CA PHE A 428 6.26 -4.55 -19.30
C PHE A 428 5.64 -4.66 -20.70
N GLN A 429 6.16 -5.54 -21.57
CA GLN A 429 5.51 -5.83 -22.84
C GLN A 429 4.16 -6.54 -22.64
N SER A 430 4.11 -7.55 -21.76
CA SER A 430 2.85 -8.24 -21.42
C SER A 430 1.81 -7.28 -20.83
N LEU A 431 2.23 -6.39 -19.93
CA LEU A 431 1.35 -5.37 -19.35
C LEU A 431 0.87 -4.36 -20.40
N SER A 432 1.77 -3.90 -21.28
CA SER A 432 1.43 -2.98 -22.38
C SER A 432 0.40 -3.60 -23.33
N HIS A 433 0.60 -4.83 -23.78
CA HIS A 433 -0.37 -5.54 -24.63
C HIS A 433 -1.72 -5.73 -23.92
N HIS A 434 -1.70 -6.16 -22.65
CA HIS A 434 -2.93 -6.35 -21.89
C HIS A 434 -3.70 -5.04 -21.70
N LEU A 435 -2.99 -3.94 -21.46
CA LEU A 435 -3.56 -2.61 -21.31
C LEU A 435 -4.16 -2.09 -22.61
N ASP A 436 -3.48 -2.28 -23.74
CA ASP A 436 -4.02 -1.94 -25.06
C ASP A 436 -5.29 -2.73 -25.38
N ASP A 437 -5.32 -4.02 -25.05
CA ASP A 437 -6.50 -4.87 -25.21
C ASP A 437 -7.67 -4.41 -24.34
N VAL A 438 -7.40 -4.04 -23.10
CA VAL A 438 -8.43 -3.49 -22.20
C VAL A 438 -8.93 -2.14 -22.70
N LYS A 439 -8.02 -1.26 -23.14
CA LYS A 439 -8.37 0.06 -23.69
C LYS A 439 -9.26 -0.05 -24.93
N LYS A 440 -9.00 -1.01 -25.83
CA LYS A 440 -9.87 -1.30 -26.99
C LYS A 440 -11.28 -1.78 -26.61
N ARG A 441 -11.44 -2.39 -25.43
CA ARG A 441 -12.72 -2.94 -24.94
C ARG A 441 -13.52 -1.94 -24.09
N ILE A 442 -12.90 -0.86 -23.65
CA ILE A 442 -13.55 0.21 -22.90
C ILE A 442 -13.83 1.35 -23.90
N PRO A 443 -15.10 1.64 -24.23
CA PRO A 443 -15.47 2.74 -25.11
C PRO A 443 -14.87 4.04 -24.63
N THR A 444 -14.32 4.82 -25.57
CA THR A 444 -13.77 6.15 -25.29
C THR A 444 -14.82 7.07 -24.69
N GLU A 445 -14.38 7.95 -23.77
CA GLU A 445 -15.20 8.76 -22.89
C GLU A 445 -16.25 9.65 -23.59
N ASN A 446 -16.09 9.94 -24.89
CA ASN A 446 -17.05 10.74 -25.67
C ASN A 446 -18.40 10.02 -25.92
N GLU A 447 -18.48 8.70 -25.74
CA GLU A 447 -19.70 7.92 -26.04
C GLU A 447 -20.60 7.64 -24.82
N THR A 448 -20.13 7.90 -23.58
CA THR A 448 -20.79 7.41 -22.35
C THR A 448 -21.43 8.49 -21.49
N ALA A 449 -21.38 9.77 -21.89
CA ALA A 449 -21.97 10.87 -21.13
C ALA A 449 -23.51 10.83 -21.03
N GLU A 450 -24.21 10.08 -21.90
CA GLU A 450 -25.68 10.12 -21.98
C GLU A 450 -26.43 8.86 -21.49
N ASN A 451 -25.75 7.75 -21.15
CA ASN A 451 -26.45 6.52 -20.76
C ASN A 451 -25.92 5.89 -19.47
N SER A 452 -26.64 6.10 -18.37
CA SER A 452 -26.31 5.63 -17.01
C SER A 452 -26.35 4.09 -16.81
N ASN A 453 -26.70 3.31 -17.84
CA ASN A 453 -26.83 1.85 -17.75
C ASN A 453 -25.63 1.07 -18.32
N THR A 454 -24.69 1.71 -19.04
CA THR A 454 -23.46 1.07 -19.58
C THR A 454 -22.31 0.99 -18.56
N ALA A 455 -22.41 1.68 -17.42
CA ALA A 455 -21.39 1.67 -16.35
C ALA A 455 -21.09 0.27 -15.75
N ARG A 456 -21.93 -0.74 -16.01
CA ARG A 456 -21.75 -2.11 -15.48
C ARG A 456 -20.80 -3.01 -16.29
N ALA A 457 -20.40 -2.65 -17.51
CA ALA A 457 -19.58 -3.51 -18.39
C ALA A 457 -18.06 -3.40 -18.17
N TYR A 458 -17.60 -2.42 -17.38
CA TYR A 458 -16.18 -2.11 -17.13
C TYR A 458 -15.47 -2.79 -15.94
N PRO A 459 -16.16 -3.31 -14.90
CA PRO A 459 -15.48 -3.81 -13.71
C PRO A 459 -14.52 -4.96 -13.97
N SER A 460 -14.85 -5.90 -14.88
CA SER A 460 -14.03 -7.09 -15.12
C SER A 460 -12.70 -6.77 -15.80
N ASN A 461 -12.70 -5.88 -16.80
CA ASN A 461 -11.48 -5.46 -17.48
C ASN A 461 -10.55 -4.66 -16.55
N LEU A 462 -11.11 -3.73 -15.76
CA LEU A 462 -10.32 -2.96 -14.79
C LEU A 462 -9.78 -3.84 -13.65
N MET A 463 -10.57 -4.82 -13.21
CA MET A 463 -10.15 -5.84 -12.24
C MET A 463 -9.03 -6.73 -12.80
N SER A 464 -9.08 -7.07 -14.10
CA SER A 464 -8.01 -7.79 -14.79
C SER A 464 -6.70 -6.99 -14.78
N LEU A 465 -6.75 -5.69 -15.12
CA LEU A 465 -5.58 -4.81 -15.05
C LEU A 465 -5.02 -4.72 -13.63
N TYR A 466 -5.89 -4.50 -12.64
CA TYR A 466 -5.47 -4.47 -11.25
C TYR A 466 -4.75 -5.77 -10.84
N THR A 467 -5.30 -6.92 -11.24
CA THR A 467 -4.71 -8.24 -10.94
C THR A 467 -3.35 -8.40 -11.61
N ALA A 468 -3.23 -7.98 -12.87
CA ALA A 468 -1.98 -8.01 -13.62
C ALA A 468 -0.90 -7.13 -12.97
N PHE A 469 -1.21 -5.87 -12.67
CA PHE A 469 -0.27 -4.96 -12.01
C PHE A 469 0.12 -5.43 -10.61
N GLN A 470 -0.84 -5.88 -9.80
CA GLN A 470 -0.57 -6.40 -8.46
C GLN A 470 0.33 -7.65 -8.50
N SER A 471 0.13 -8.54 -9.48
CA SER A 471 0.95 -9.73 -9.66
C SER A 471 2.38 -9.35 -10.03
N CYS A 472 2.56 -8.50 -11.04
CA CYS A 472 3.88 -8.03 -11.45
C CYS A 472 4.59 -7.23 -10.34
N LEU A 473 3.86 -6.42 -9.57
CA LEU A 473 4.39 -5.74 -8.39
C LEU A 473 4.92 -6.73 -7.36
N THR A 474 4.15 -7.78 -7.07
CA THR A 474 4.54 -8.81 -6.11
C THR A 474 5.76 -9.59 -6.58
N GLU A 475 5.79 -9.99 -7.85
CA GLU A 475 6.95 -10.67 -8.46
C GLU A 475 8.20 -9.77 -8.40
N THR A 476 8.09 -8.49 -8.74
CA THR A 476 9.24 -7.55 -8.74
C THR A 476 9.76 -7.26 -7.33
N VAL A 477 8.88 -7.11 -6.34
CA VAL A 477 9.29 -6.96 -4.93
C VAL A 477 9.99 -8.23 -4.42
N GLN A 478 9.56 -9.41 -4.87
CA GLN A 478 10.24 -10.68 -4.58
C GLN A 478 11.61 -10.78 -5.27
N GLU A 479 11.76 -10.28 -6.50
CA GLU A 479 13.08 -10.18 -7.14
C GLU A 479 14.02 -9.27 -6.36
N LEU A 480 13.56 -8.11 -5.91
CA LEU A 480 14.35 -7.22 -5.06
C LEU A 480 14.78 -7.92 -3.76
N ALA A 481 13.91 -8.74 -3.17
CA ALA A 481 14.21 -9.52 -1.97
C ALA A 481 15.38 -10.51 -2.16
N ARG A 482 15.61 -10.99 -3.39
CA ARG A 482 16.74 -11.89 -3.73
C ARG A 482 18.06 -11.16 -3.91
N SER A 483 18.06 -9.83 -4.05
CA SER A 483 19.28 -9.05 -4.19
C SER A 483 20.20 -9.27 -2.98
N SER A 484 21.50 -9.45 -3.21
CA SER A 484 22.48 -9.55 -2.12
C SER A 484 22.80 -8.18 -1.50
N TRP A 485 22.52 -7.09 -2.22
CA TRP A 485 22.85 -5.74 -1.79
C TRP A 485 21.98 -5.29 -0.61
N SER A 486 22.58 -4.59 0.34
CA SER A 486 21.91 -3.94 1.46
C SER A 486 22.69 -2.67 1.81
N PRO A 487 22.00 -1.57 2.14
CA PRO A 487 22.68 -0.36 2.54
C PRO A 487 23.14 -0.44 4.01
N ASP A 488 24.38 -0.05 4.27
CA ASP A 488 25.05 -0.19 5.59
C ASP A 488 24.63 0.85 6.64
N SER A 489 23.68 1.73 6.34
CA SER A 489 23.32 2.86 7.21
C SER A 489 22.05 2.58 8.04
N ASN A 490 21.86 3.31 9.14
CA ASN A 490 20.59 3.33 9.88
C ASN A 490 19.65 4.45 9.40
N SER A 491 19.83 4.93 8.16
CA SER A 491 18.98 5.97 7.56
C SER A 491 17.54 5.49 7.36
N VAL A 492 16.63 6.43 7.11
CA VAL A 492 15.23 6.10 6.77
C VAL A 492 15.18 5.28 5.48
N PHE A 493 16.00 5.63 4.47
CA PHE A 493 16.18 4.84 3.26
C PHE A 493 16.55 3.39 3.57
N SER A 494 17.61 3.16 4.35
CA SER A 494 18.10 1.82 4.63
C SER A 494 17.07 0.96 5.37
N GLN A 495 16.35 1.55 6.33
CA GLN A 495 15.30 0.85 7.06
C GLN A 495 14.13 0.46 6.14
N LEU A 496 13.65 1.39 5.30
CA LEU A 496 12.55 1.11 4.36
C LEU A 496 12.96 0.11 3.28
N PHE A 497 14.18 0.22 2.76
CA PHE A 497 14.74 -0.70 1.78
C PHE A 497 14.84 -2.12 2.36
N ASN A 498 15.42 -2.27 3.56
CA ASN A 498 15.53 -3.57 4.21
C ASN A 498 14.16 -4.16 4.55
N MET A 499 13.20 -3.34 4.98
CA MET A 499 11.81 -3.80 5.17
C MET A 499 11.16 -4.29 3.87
N ALA A 500 11.38 -3.60 2.74
CA ALA A 500 10.88 -4.06 1.43
C ALA A 500 11.54 -5.38 1.01
N LYS A 501 12.86 -5.51 1.21
CA LYS A 501 13.64 -6.73 0.95
C LYS A 501 13.21 -7.91 1.82
N GLU A 502 12.87 -7.67 3.08
CA GLU A 502 12.31 -8.66 4.01
C GLU A 502 10.84 -9.00 3.71
N LEU A 503 10.24 -8.39 2.69
CA LEU A 503 8.82 -8.49 2.35
C LEU A 503 7.94 -8.18 3.57
N ASN A 504 8.35 -7.18 4.36
CA ASN A 504 7.69 -6.85 5.62
C ASN A 504 6.28 -6.29 5.36
N PRO A 505 5.21 -6.89 5.91
CA PRO A 505 3.82 -6.45 5.68
C PRO A 505 3.52 -5.00 6.01
N VAL A 506 4.31 -4.37 6.89
CA VAL A 506 4.14 -2.96 7.24
C VAL A 506 4.34 -2.04 6.03
N ILE A 507 5.18 -2.43 5.06
CA ILE A 507 5.38 -1.67 3.81
C ILE A 507 4.08 -1.57 3.01
N TRP A 508 3.25 -2.61 3.00
CA TRP A 508 1.92 -2.58 2.39
C TRP A 508 0.96 -1.69 3.18
N MET A 509 1.03 -1.69 4.51
CA MET A 509 0.20 -0.81 5.36
C MET A 509 0.55 0.67 5.23
N MET A 510 1.83 1.00 5.01
CA MET A 510 2.30 2.34 4.68
C MET A 510 1.85 2.77 3.26
N GLY A 511 1.57 1.78 2.41
CA GLY A 511 1.33 1.96 0.98
C GLY A 511 2.65 2.03 0.21
N ILE A 512 2.89 1.05 -0.67
CA ILE A 512 4.12 0.97 -1.48
C ILE A 512 4.42 2.27 -2.23
N PRO A 513 3.45 2.96 -2.88
CA PRO A 513 3.74 4.23 -3.56
C PRO A 513 4.32 5.30 -2.61
N SER A 514 3.76 5.41 -1.40
CA SER A 514 4.23 6.33 -0.36
C SER A 514 5.65 5.98 0.10
N VAL A 515 5.94 4.69 0.29
CA VAL A 515 7.26 4.20 0.68
C VAL A 515 8.29 4.49 -0.41
N MET A 516 7.97 4.20 -1.67
CA MET A 516 8.87 4.46 -2.80
C MET A 516 9.17 5.95 -2.96
N ARG A 517 8.18 6.81 -2.72
CA ARG A 517 8.39 8.26 -2.71
C ARG A 517 9.36 8.69 -1.59
N VAL A 518 9.22 8.14 -0.39
CA VAL A 518 10.15 8.43 0.71
C VAL A 518 11.55 7.93 0.36
N ILE A 519 11.69 6.73 -0.20
CA ILE A 519 12.98 6.20 -0.67
C ILE A 519 13.60 7.12 -1.72
N ASP A 520 12.87 7.50 -2.77
CA ASP A 520 13.36 8.41 -3.82
C ASP A 520 13.82 9.75 -3.26
N ARG A 521 13.09 10.28 -2.29
CA ARG A 521 13.45 11.53 -1.61
C ARG A 521 14.74 11.37 -0.82
N GLU A 522 14.87 10.32 -0.01
CA GLU A 522 16.06 10.10 0.82
C GLU A 522 17.30 9.86 -0.07
N ILE A 523 17.16 9.13 -1.18
CA ILE A 523 18.25 8.94 -2.17
C ILE A 523 18.74 10.28 -2.74
N ARG A 524 17.84 11.26 -2.94
CA ARG A 524 18.19 12.59 -3.47
C ARG A 524 18.67 13.59 -2.41
N ALA A 525 18.19 13.45 -1.18
CA ALA A 525 18.42 14.42 -0.11
C ALA A 525 19.77 14.24 0.56
N ASP A 526 20.22 13.00 0.68
CA ASP A 526 21.54 12.68 1.20
C ASP A 526 22.56 12.74 0.06
N ASP A 527 23.74 13.33 0.32
CA ASP A 527 24.99 13.00 -0.37
C ASP A 527 25.32 11.54 -0.02
N PHE A 528 24.47 10.60 -0.45
CA PHE A 528 24.66 9.17 -0.23
C PHE A 528 25.96 8.80 -0.94
N GLY A 529 27.07 8.83 -0.21
CA GLY A 529 28.38 8.37 -0.67
C GLY A 529 28.41 6.86 -0.97
N MET A 530 27.24 6.21 -0.91
CA MET A 530 27.03 4.82 -1.26
C MET A 530 26.46 4.74 -2.68
N ARG A 531 27.23 4.10 -3.56
CA ARG A 531 26.77 3.73 -4.91
C ARG A 531 25.68 2.66 -4.79
N ILE A 532 24.44 3.02 -5.15
CA ILE A 532 23.35 2.04 -5.28
C ILE A 532 23.54 1.31 -6.61
N PRO A 533 23.52 -0.04 -6.64
CA PRO A 533 23.64 -0.80 -7.87
C PRO A 533 22.56 -0.43 -8.88
N VAL A 534 22.90 -0.40 -10.16
CA VAL A 534 21.97 -0.12 -11.26
C VAL A 534 20.78 -1.08 -11.22
N THR A 535 21.03 -2.36 -10.99
CA THR A 535 19.99 -3.40 -10.82
C THR A 535 18.99 -3.08 -9.72
N VAL A 536 19.46 -2.56 -8.58
CA VAL A 536 18.62 -2.18 -7.44
C VAL A 536 17.81 -0.93 -7.77
N MET A 537 18.42 0.07 -8.39
CA MET A 537 17.72 1.29 -8.82
C MET A 537 16.61 0.99 -9.84
N GLN A 538 16.87 0.10 -10.81
CA GLN A 538 15.88 -0.37 -11.77
C GLN A 538 14.71 -1.08 -11.06
N ALA A 539 15.00 -2.00 -10.14
CA ALA A 539 13.95 -2.69 -9.38
C ALA A 539 13.11 -1.72 -8.53
N LEU A 540 13.73 -0.73 -7.88
CA LEU A 540 13.00 0.31 -7.14
C LEU A 540 12.11 1.15 -8.05
N ASN A 541 12.60 1.52 -9.23
CA ASN A 541 11.81 2.26 -10.23
C ASN A 541 10.60 1.44 -10.71
N ASP A 542 10.83 0.17 -11.06
CA ASP A 542 9.80 -0.76 -11.52
C ASP A 542 8.72 -0.98 -10.45
N ILE A 543 9.12 -1.25 -9.20
CA ILE A 543 8.20 -1.40 -8.05
C ILE A 543 7.35 -0.16 -7.89
N ALA A 544 7.95 1.02 -7.98
CA ALA A 544 7.27 2.26 -7.74
C ALA A 544 6.22 2.56 -8.82
N ILE A 545 6.54 2.36 -10.10
CA ILE A 545 5.58 2.52 -11.19
C ILE A 545 4.47 1.47 -11.12
N LEU A 546 4.82 0.20 -10.90
CA LEU A 546 3.82 -0.88 -10.74
C LEU A 546 2.88 -0.60 -9.55
N ALA A 547 3.39 -0.03 -8.46
CA ALA A 547 2.59 0.35 -7.31
C ALA A 547 1.64 1.52 -7.62
N VAL A 548 2.09 2.49 -8.42
CA VAL A 548 1.23 3.59 -8.92
C VAL A 548 0.13 3.03 -9.84
N CYS A 549 0.47 2.16 -10.78
CA CYS A 549 -0.51 1.53 -11.67
C CYS A 549 -1.52 0.67 -10.90
N THR A 550 -1.05 -0.10 -9.92
CA THR A 550 -1.90 -0.88 -9.01
C THR A 550 -2.86 0.01 -8.24
N ARG A 551 -2.36 1.16 -7.74
CA ARG A 551 -3.19 2.13 -7.03
C ARG A 551 -4.24 2.80 -7.91
N GLU A 552 -3.87 3.17 -9.13
CA GLU A 552 -4.79 3.80 -10.08
C GLU A 552 -5.89 2.82 -10.48
N THR A 553 -5.53 1.58 -10.79
CA THR A 553 -6.49 0.51 -11.11
C THR A 553 -7.30 0.05 -9.89
N TRP A 554 -6.84 0.26 -8.65
CA TRP A 554 -7.61 -0.02 -7.42
C TRP A 554 -8.97 0.69 -7.39
N LYS A 555 -9.14 1.82 -8.10
CA LYS A 555 -10.42 2.54 -8.19
C LYS A 555 -11.58 1.65 -8.69
N HIS A 556 -11.29 0.53 -9.37
CA HIS A 556 -12.31 -0.46 -9.76
C HIS A 556 -13.12 -1.00 -8.57
N TYR A 557 -12.56 -1.00 -7.35
CA TYR A 557 -13.28 -1.39 -6.13
C TYR A 557 -14.54 -0.56 -5.88
N THR A 558 -14.62 0.67 -6.43
CA THR A 558 -15.82 1.51 -6.37
C THR A 558 -17.02 0.85 -7.05
N PHE A 559 -16.78 -0.05 -8.01
CA PHE A 559 -17.82 -0.77 -8.76
C PHE A 559 -18.14 -2.15 -8.18
N VAL A 560 -17.48 -2.54 -7.08
CA VAL A 560 -17.69 -3.85 -6.45
C VAL A 560 -18.94 -3.80 -5.58
N VAL A 561 -19.92 -4.64 -5.94
CA VAL A 561 -21.17 -4.80 -5.19
C VAL A 561 -21.09 -5.99 -4.23
N ASP A 562 -20.56 -7.11 -4.70
CA ASP A 562 -20.40 -8.36 -3.94
C ASP A 562 -18.91 -8.68 -3.76
N VAL A 563 -18.44 -8.64 -2.51
CA VAL A 563 -17.04 -8.90 -2.16
C VAL A 563 -16.64 -10.35 -2.43
N HIS A 564 -17.55 -11.32 -2.31
CA HIS A 564 -17.23 -12.74 -2.53
C HIS A 564 -17.06 -13.04 -4.00
N ALA A 565 -18.02 -12.62 -4.83
CA ALA A 565 -17.91 -12.73 -6.28
C ALA A 565 -16.64 -12.00 -6.78
N HIS A 566 -16.33 -10.84 -6.20
CA HIS A 566 -15.09 -10.12 -6.49
C HIS A 566 -13.85 -10.94 -6.15
N ILE A 567 -13.74 -11.47 -4.93
CA ILE A 567 -12.59 -12.27 -4.50
C ILE A 567 -12.39 -13.49 -5.40
N ASP A 568 -13.47 -14.21 -5.71
CA ASP A 568 -13.43 -15.38 -6.59
C ASP A 568 -12.91 -14.98 -7.99
N ASN A 569 -13.46 -13.91 -8.57
CA ASN A 569 -13.03 -13.45 -9.89
C ASN A 569 -11.56 -12.98 -9.91
N VAL A 570 -11.11 -12.22 -8.91
CA VAL A 570 -9.70 -11.79 -8.85
C VAL A 570 -8.77 -13.01 -8.67
N ASN A 571 -9.19 -14.02 -7.91
CA ASN A 571 -8.42 -15.24 -7.74
C ASN A 571 -8.28 -16.02 -9.06
N ASP A 572 -9.33 -16.08 -9.87
CA ASP A 572 -9.31 -16.71 -11.18
C ASP A 572 -8.43 -15.92 -12.17
N LEU A 573 -8.54 -14.59 -12.15
CA LEU A 573 -7.67 -13.71 -12.94
C LEU A 573 -6.20 -13.83 -12.55
N GLU A 574 -5.89 -14.01 -11.27
CA GLU A 574 -4.51 -14.21 -10.79
C GLU A 574 -3.95 -15.54 -11.30
N ILE A 575 -4.75 -16.61 -11.28
CA ILE A 575 -4.36 -17.92 -11.85
C ILE A 575 -4.17 -17.81 -13.36
N TRP A 576 -5.06 -17.10 -14.06
CA TRP A 576 -4.96 -16.87 -15.49
C TRP A 576 -3.69 -16.07 -15.83
N TRP A 577 -3.43 -14.97 -15.12
CA TRP A 577 -2.25 -14.13 -15.33
C TRP A 577 -0.93 -14.85 -15.00
N ALA A 578 -0.94 -15.76 -14.02
CA ALA A 578 0.22 -16.60 -13.72
C ALA A 578 0.55 -17.58 -14.87
N LYS A 579 -0.43 -17.94 -15.70
CA LYS A 579 -0.28 -18.83 -16.87
C LYS A 579 -0.04 -18.06 -18.18
N ARG A 580 0.16 -16.73 -18.12
CA ARG A 580 0.40 -15.92 -19.32
C ARG A 580 1.64 -16.40 -20.07
N SER A 581 1.66 -16.20 -21.39
CA SER A 581 2.86 -16.42 -22.19
C SER A 581 3.97 -15.47 -21.73
N ARG A 582 5.19 -15.98 -21.65
CA ARG A 582 6.40 -15.26 -21.21
C ARG A 582 7.54 -15.48 -22.21
N PRO A 583 7.36 -15.07 -23.50
CA PRO A 583 8.23 -15.52 -24.57
C PRO A 583 9.68 -15.06 -24.39
N TRP A 584 9.91 -13.85 -23.87
CA TRP A 584 11.28 -13.34 -23.63
C TRP A 584 11.99 -14.14 -22.54
N THR A 585 11.30 -14.39 -21.43
CA THR A 585 11.85 -15.19 -20.32
C THR A 585 12.11 -16.63 -20.76
N MET A 586 11.17 -17.24 -21.49
CA MET A 586 11.29 -18.60 -22.01
C MET A 586 12.46 -18.73 -23.00
N LEU A 587 12.64 -17.78 -23.91
CA LEU A 587 13.78 -17.75 -24.83
C LEU A 587 15.11 -17.63 -24.09
N ALA A 588 15.19 -16.77 -23.07
CA ALA A 588 16.39 -16.63 -22.25
C ALA A 588 16.71 -17.92 -21.48
N GLU A 589 15.71 -18.61 -20.93
CA GLU A 589 15.87 -19.89 -20.25
C GLU A 589 16.33 -20.99 -21.21
N ARG A 590 15.72 -21.09 -22.41
CA ARG A 590 16.13 -22.05 -23.45
C ARG A 590 17.55 -21.80 -23.92
N ALA A 591 17.91 -20.56 -24.26
CA ALA A 591 19.27 -20.21 -24.67
C ALA A 591 20.30 -20.53 -23.56
N SER A 592 19.94 -20.23 -22.30
CA SER A 592 20.75 -20.55 -21.12
C SER A 592 20.93 -22.06 -20.95
N LEU A 593 19.91 -22.87 -21.23
CA LEU A 593 19.99 -24.35 -21.22
C LEU A 593 20.81 -24.88 -22.41
N ALA A 594 20.61 -24.35 -23.60
CA ALA A 594 21.29 -24.75 -24.84
C ALA A 594 22.81 -24.51 -24.78
N MET A 595 23.26 -23.44 -24.12
CA MET A 595 24.69 -23.22 -23.84
C MET A 595 25.30 -24.32 -22.95
N GLY A 596 24.50 -25.03 -22.14
CA GLY A 596 25.02 -25.99 -21.16
C GLY A 596 25.82 -25.35 -20.02
N ASN A 597 26.21 -26.15 -19.02
CA ASN A 597 26.94 -25.65 -17.84
C ASN A 597 28.39 -25.29 -18.16
N ASP A 598 29.04 -26.07 -19.03
CA ASP A 598 30.45 -25.91 -19.35
C ASP A 598 30.70 -24.63 -20.13
N ASP A 599 29.88 -24.34 -21.16
CA ASP A 599 30.09 -23.12 -21.95
C ASP A 599 29.65 -21.87 -21.19
N ARG A 600 28.58 -21.92 -20.37
CA ARG A 600 28.27 -20.83 -19.44
C ARG A 600 29.41 -20.54 -18.47
N SER A 601 30.07 -21.58 -17.95
CA SER A 601 31.23 -21.42 -17.06
C SER A 601 32.46 -20.88 -17.79
N LYS A 602 32.68 -21.28 -19.05
CA LYS A 602 33.74 -20.72 -19.90
C LYS A 602 33.47 -19.25 -20.20
N LEU A 603 32.23 -18.90 -20.52
CA LEU A 603 31.78 -17.55 -20.80
C LEU A 603 31.97 -16.64 -19.58
N GLU A 604 31.56 -17.10 -18.39
CA GLU A 604 31.78 -16.35 -17.16
C GLU A 604 33.28 -16.10 -16.88
N LYS A 605 34.12 -17.13 -17.04
CA LYS A 605 35.57 -16.99 -16.92
C LYS A 605 36.13 -16.00 -17.94
N HIS A 606 35.66 -16.07 -19.19
CA HIS A 606 36.04 -15.17 -20.27
C HIS A 606 35.71 -13.71 -19.93
N THR A 607 34.48 -13.41 -19.52
CA THR A 607 34.03 -12.05 -19.18
C THR A 607 34.82 -11.42 -18.02
N ARG A 608 35.43 -12.25 -17.15
CA ARG A 608 36.27 -11.78 -16.02
C ARG A 608 37.75 -11.56 -16.39
N ARG A 609 38.20 -11.98 -17.57
CA ARG A 609 39.60 -11.82 -18.00
C ARG A 609 39.94 -10.35 -18.22
N LYS A 610 40.76 -9.79 -17.33
CA LYS A 610 41.20 -8.39 -17.41
C LYS A 610 42.21 -8.13 -18.53
N ASP A 611 42.83 -9.19 -19.06
CA ASP A 611 43.75 -9.16 -20.18
C ASP A 611 43.04 -9.05 -21.55
N ILE A 612 41.73 -9.23 -21.59
CA ILE A 612 40.91 -9.07 -22.79
C ILE A 612 40.22 -7.70 -22.74
N ASP A 613 40.18 -7.02 -23.88
CA ASP A 613 39.48 -5.75 -24.02
C ASP A 613 38.00 -5.88 -23.60
N LYS A 614 37.44 -4.81 -23.02
CA LYS A 614 36.05 -4.84 -22.52
C LYS A 614 35.06 -5.06 -23.67
N TYR A 615 35.32 -4.45 -24.83
CA TYR A 615 34.48 -4.59 -26.02
C TYR A 615 34.48 -6.03 -26.52
N ASP A 616 35.67 -6.65 -26.65
CA ASP A 616 35.79 -8.04 -27.08
C ASP A 616 35.07 -9.01 -26.13
N ARG A 617 35.16 -8.79 -24.81
CA ARG A 617 34.43 -9.59 -23.81
C ARG A 617 32.92 -9.47 -23.97
N MET A 618 32.42 -8.25 -24.17
CA MET A 618 31.00 -8.00 -24.40
C MET A 618 30.53 -8.66 -25.69
N CYS A 619 31.26 -8.50 -26.80
CA CYS A 619 30.91 -9.10 -28.08
C CYS A 619 30.87 -10.63 -28.00
N GLN A 620 31.91 -11.27 -27.45
CA GLN A 620 31.94 -12.74 -27.33
C GLN A 620 30.84 -13.27 -26.40
N PHE A 621 30.49 -12.51 -25.35
CA PHE A 621 29.36 -12.82 -24.50
C PHE A 621 28.06 -12.87 -25.32
N TRP A 622 27.74 -11.79 -26.03
CA TRP A 622 26.50 -11.69 -26.80
C TRP A 622 26.49 -12.60 -28.03
N ASP A 623 27.62 -12.83 -28.70
CA ASP A 623 27.73 -13.81 -29.80
C ASP A 623 27.37 -15.22 -29.32
N SER A 624 27.80 -15.59 -28.11
CA SER A 624 27.47 -16.89 -27.52
C SER A 624 25.97 -17.00 -27.24
N VAL A 625 25.38 -15.94 -26.67
CA VAL A 625 23.94 -15.86 -26.40
C VAL A 625 23.12 -15.93 -27.70
N ASP A 626 23.51 -15.15 -28.70
CA ASP A 626 22.83 -15.05 -29.99
C ASP A 626 22.89 -16.39 -30.75
N ASN A 627 24.03 -17.08 -30.72
CA ASN A 627 24.16 -18.42 -31.31
C ASN A 627 23.23 -19.43 -30.64
N SER A 628 23.09 -19.37 -29.31
CA SER A 628 22.17 -20.23 -28.58
C SER A 628 20.71 -19.88 -28.81
N LEU A 629 20.36 -18.59 -28.95
CA LEU A 629 19.01 -18.16 -29.32
C LEU A 629 18.61 -18.67 -30.71
N ARG A 630 19.52 -18.58 -31.70
CA ARG A 630 19.28 -19.06 -33.08
C ARG A 630 19.14 -20.57 -33.19
N ALA A 631 19.76 -21.32 -32.27
CA ALA A 631 19.70 -22.78 -32.27
C ALA A 631 18.34 -23.33 -31.83
N GLU A 632 17.53 -22.53 -31.11
CA GLU A 632 16.38 -23.05 -30.36
C GLU A 632 15.03 -22.99 -31.08
N THR A 633 14.70 -22.06 -32.00
CA THR A 633 13.31 -22.04 -32.57
C THR A 633 13.04 -21.26 -33.87
N VAL A 634 12.07 -21.79 -34.65
CA VAL A 634 11.34 -21.18 -35.80
C VAL A 634 10.02 -20.50 -35.36
N GLU A 635 9.42 -20.91 -34.23
CA GLU A 635 8.09 -20.43 -33.78
C GLU A 635 8.10 -19.05 -33.09
N GLU A 636 9.26 -18.51 -32.74
CA GLU A 636 9.45 -17.21 -32.07
C GLU A 636 10.38 -16.28 -32.88
N GLU A 637 10.45 -16.50 -34.20
CA GLU A 637 11.39 -15.81 -35.11
C GLU A 637 11.28 -14.29 -35.02
N GLU A 638 10.08 -13.72 -34.87
CA GLU A 638 9.88 -12.27 -34.71
C GLU A 638 10.52 -11.71 -33.43
N ILE A 639 10.46 -12.44 -32.32
CA ILE A 639 11.05 -12.01 -31.05
C ILE A 639 12.57 -12.17 -31.09
N VAL A 640 13.05 -13.28 -31.65
CA VAL A 640 14.48 -13.49 -31.91
C VAL A 640 15.00 -12.38 -32.82
N GLU A 641 14.31 -12.05 -33.90
CA GLU A 641 14.66 -10.92 -34.76
C GLU A 641 14.67 -9.61 -33.98
N LEU A 642 13.70 -9.32 -33.12
CA LEU A 642 13.65 -8.09 -32.34
C LEU A 642 14.82 -8.00 -31.33
N ILE A 643 15.19 -9.12 -30.69
CA ILE A 643 16.39 -9.24 -29.86
C ILE A 643 17.65 -8.96 -30.69
N MET A 644 17.77 -9.58 -31.86
CA MET A 644 18.93 -9.46 -32.74
C MET A 644 19.05 -8.06 -33.37
N HIS A 645 17.94 -7.40 -33.70
CA HIS A 645 17.89 -6.06 -34.26
C HIS A 645 18.13 -4.96 -33.22
N SER A 646 18.22 -5.31 -31.94
CA SER A 646 18.62 -4.40 -30.84
C SER A 646 20.12 -4.06 -30.85
N LEU A 647 20.85 -4.40 -31.92
CA LEU A 647 22.29 -4.15 -32.11
C LEU A 647 22.59 -2.77 -32.72
N PRO A 648 23.74 -2.16 -32.39
CA PRO A 648 24.44 -1.37 -33.39
C PRO A 648 24.87 -2.33 -34.50
N ARG A 649 24.40 -2.12 -35.73
CA ARG A 649 24.97 -2.79 -36.91
C ARG A 649 26.49 -2.68 -36.81
N HIS A 650 27.22 -3.77 -37.05
CA HIS A 650 28.68 -3.75 -37.17
C HIS A 650 29.12 -2.65 -38.15
N THR A 651 29.31 -1.42 -37.69
CA THR A 651 30.31 -0.54 -38.27
C THR A 651 31.61 -1.04 -37.69
N LEU A 652 32.17 -2.05 -38.35
CA LEU A 652 33.61 -2.25 -38.36
C LEU A 652 34.27 -0.87 -38.35
N PRO A 653 35.22 -0.57 -37.44
CA PRO A 653 36.02 0.63 -37.62
C PRO A 653 36.61 0.53 -39.02
N LEU A 654 36.30 1.52 -39.87
CA LEU A 654 37.00 1.72 -41.13
C LEU A 654 38.48 1.77 -40.75
N LYS A 655 39.21 0.70 -41.09
CA LYS A 655 40.66 0.64 -40.91
C LYS A 655 41.24 1.85 -41.63
N SER A 656 41.75 2.81 -40.86
CA SER A 656 42.62 3.88 -41.35
C SER A 656 44.00 3.32 -41.65
#